data_AF-A0A6G0A0B8-F1
#
_entry.id   AF-A0A6G0A0B8-F1
#
_cell.length_a   1.000
_cell.length_b   1.000
_cell.length_c   1.000
_cell.angle_alpha   90.00
_cell.angle_beta   90.00
_cell.angle_gamma   90.00
#
_symmetry.space_group_name_H-M   'P 1'
#
loop_
_entity.id
_entity.type
_entity.pdbx_description
1 polymer ?
#
loop_
_entity_poly.entity_id
_entity_poly.type
_entity_poly.pdbx_seq_one_letter_code
_entity_poly.pdbx_strand_id
1 'polypeptide(L)'
;MSSARPHDHENEITLFAETNFRNQKRRFGIKTDDRRRHMYVIGKTGMGKTTLLENLFLSDVIAGHGCCYIDPHGDTAEKLIDFIPPDRINDVVYFNPADVEYPVGFNILETDSDEQKPLVASGLMGVFKKIWPDVWSARMEYILMNCVLALLDYPGATLMGINRLLVDKEYRERVIAKIRDPIVKTFWVAEFASWSEKYATEAIAPVQNKVGQFLSSAVIRNIVAQVKSTINLRRIMDDEKILVANLSKGRIGEDNMRLLGGMLVTKIQLAAQERQNMAEKDRRDFYLYVDEFQNFANESFATILSEARKYRLNLIVAHQYIEQLDEKVTPAIFGNVGTIITMRVGAADAEAMETEFAPAFTPEDMVNLAKFQIYLKLMVDGVATPPFSANTLSPVSKRTESEAAVIAQSRERYAEPRAVIEEKVLKWSGMEAATAAVIAPSTEAQAETEAAPIAAAPAAVAPSVQYPAIKTEEELEREADTGEYLRIKPERLAAIQSSITAAQAAQKKSKKPAFKHTCSRCGKTWELAIQLDPSRPMYCAECRPIVAEERKKRQKEGRRMRKAPVPPEGIESAPAEMGEGGFASKDQAPNRPRVVRTEGRELPPMPPEEEETDLLSAIMKAKGKPVELRKQVLEKQAGDVESKKKRRKRGGRGRKKGGSETQSVAAPTPAPKIVAPGERITFDG
;
A
#
# COMPACT_ATOMS: atom_id res chain seq x y z
N MET A 1 -18.90 -38.78 -5.54
CA MET A 1 -20.07 -38.23 -4.80
C MET A 1 -19.53 -37.15 -3.88
N SER A 2 -20.04 -35.91 -3.96
CA SER A 2 -19.62 -34.85 -3.05
C SER A 2 -20.57 -34.77 -1.86
N SER A 3 -20.11 -35.23 -0.69
CA SER A 3 -20.76 -34.91 0.58
C SER A 3 -20.34 -33.48 0.96
N ALA A 4 -21.20 -32.49 0.67
CA ALA A 4 -20.94 -31.12 1.08
C ALA A 4 -20.71 -31.06 2.59
N ARG A 5 -19.55 -30.53 3.01
CA ARG A 5 -19.22 -30.40 4.44
C ARG A 5 -20.30 -29.54 5.12
N PRO A 6 -20.76 -29.87 6.34
CA PRO A 6 -21.72 -29.03 7.06
C PRO A 6 -21.17 -27.62 7.18
N HIS A 7 -21.95 -26.64 6.73
CA HIS A 7 -21.53 -25.24 6.63
C HIS A 7 -21.28 -24.61 8.00
N ASP A 8 -22.14 -24.95 8.98
CA ASP A 8 -22.00 -24.48 10.35
C ASP A 8 -20.86 -25.22 11.08
N HIS A 9 -19.71 -24.56 11.11
CA HIS A 9 -18.51 -24.93 11.85
C HIS A 9 -18.15 -23.85 12.89
N GLU A 10 -19.13 -23.12 13.42
CA GLU A 10 -18.90 -21.94 14.28
C GLU A 10 -18.11 -22.25 15.57
N ASN A 11 -18.20 -23.49 16.05
CA ASN A 11 -17.48 -24.01 17.22
C ASN A 11 -16.23 -24.84 16.88
N GLU A 12 -15.80 -24.91 15.62
CA GLU A 12 -14.49 -25.47 15.27
C GLU A 12 -13.37 -24.59 15.84
N ILE A 13 -12.28 -25.22 16.31
CA ILE A 13 -11.18 -24.55 17.02
C ILE A 13 -9.86 -24.74 16.26
N THR A 14 -9.38 -23.68 15.61
CA THR A 14 -8.07 -23.69 14.94
C THR A 14 -6.96 -23.53 15.99
N LEU A 15 -6.22 -24.61 16.28
CA LEU A 15 -5.14 -24.62 17.27
C LEU A 15 -3.92 -23.83 16.80
N PHE A 16 -3.35 -22.98 17.66
CA PHE A 16 -2.19 -22.15 17.29
C PHE A 16 -1.15 -21.91 18.41
N ALA A 17 -1.51 -22.17 19.67
CA ALA A 17 -0.64 -21.89 20.81
C ALA A 17 -0.81 -22.87 21.98
N GLU A 18 0.10 -22.80 22.95
CA GLU A 18 0.13 -23.61 24.17
C GLU A 18 0.35 -22.69 25.40
N THR A 19 -0.45 -22.84 26.44
CA THR A 19 -0.32 -22.06 27.68
C THR A 19 1.00 -22.36 28.39
N ASN A 20 1.62 -21.33 28.99
CA ASN A 20 2.85 -21.48 29.78
C ASN A 20 2.65 -21.19 31.29
N PHE A 21 1.43 -20.86 31.71
CA PHE A 21 1.10 -20.56 33.11
C PHE A 21 1.35 -21.74 34.05
N ARG A 22 2.17 -21.52 35.10
CA ARG A 22 2.49 -22.51 36.16
C ARG A 22 2.91 -23.90 35.65
N ASN A 23 3.66 -23.95 34.53
CA ASN A 23 4.04 -25.17 33.80
C ASN A 23 2.87 -26.04 33.29
N GLN A 24 1.61 -25.57 33.38
CA GLN A 24 0.46 -26.27 32.80
C GLN A 24 0.38 -25.98 31.30
N LYS A 25 1.02 -26.85 30.53
CA LYS A 25 1.00 -26.86 29.06
C LYS A 25 -0.33 -27.40 28.55
N ARG A 26 -1.24 -26.51 28.14
CA ARG A 26 -2.49 -26.84 27.47
C ARG A 26 -2.51 -26.16 26.10
N ARG A 27 -2.64 -26.95 25.04
CA ARG A 27 -2.87 -26.43 23.68
C ARG A 27 -4.25 -25.78 23.61
N PHE A 28 -4.34 -24.67 22.90
CA PHE A 28 -5.57 -23.95 22.65
C PHE A 28 -5.58 -23.35 21.24
N GLY A 29 -6.74 -22.83 20.87
CA GLY A 29 -7.00 -22.21 19.58
C GLY A 29 -8.04 -21.12 19.70
N ILE A 30 -8.56 -20.69 18.56
CA ILE A 30 -9.62 -19.68 18.44
C ILE A 30 -10.80 -20.30 17.66
N LYS A 31 -12.04 -19.96 18.04
CA LYS A 31 -13.25 -20.46 17.36
C LYS A 31 -13.47 -19.76 16.02
N THR A 32 -14.12 -20.43 15.09
CA THR A 32 -14.55 -19.87 13.79
C THR A 32 -15.25 -18.52 13.91
N ASP A 33 -16.30 -18.35 14.74
CA ASP A 33 -16.96 -17.03 14.84
C ASP A 33 -16.01 -15.95 15.43
N ASP A 34 -15.20 -16.30 16.43
CA ASP A 34 -14.21 -15.37 17.01
C ASP A 34 -13.20 -14.90 15.93
N ARG A 35 -12.76 -15.79 15.03
CA ARG A 35 -11.90 -15.46 13.87
C ARG A 35 -12.57 -14.50 12.86
N ARG A 36 -13.90 -14.43 12.79
CA ARG A 36 -14.62 -13.47 11.91
C ARG A 36 -14.47 -12.02 12.34
N ARG A 37 -13.95 -11.78 13.54
CA ARG A 37 -13.55 -10.46 14.03
C ARG A 37 -12.04 -10.20 13.83
N HIS A 38 -11.40 -11.00 12.98
CA HIS A 38 -10.01 -10.85 12.51
C HIS A 38 -8.93 -11.11 13.58
N MET A 39 -7.69 -11.29 13.11
CA MET A 39 -6.51 -11.53 13.95
C MET A 39 -5.36 -10.61 13.54
N TYR A 40 -4.71 -9.99 14.52
CA TYR A 40 -3.57 -9.08 14.32
C TYR A 40 -2.34 -9.59 15.07
N VAL A 41 -1.23 -9.74 14.34
CA VAL A 41 0.05 -10.23 14.85
C VAL A 41 1.12 -9.14 14.67
N ILE A 42 1.75 -8.76 15.77
CA ILE A 42 2.88 -7.82 15.79
C ILE A 42 4.13 -8.49 16.34
N GLY A 43 5.29 -8.20 15.75
CA GLY A 43 6.56 -8.74 16.21
C GLY A 43 7.74 -8.49 15.27
N LYS A 44 8.90 -8.25 15.89
CA LYS A 44 10.19 -8.14 15.21
C LYS A 44 10.51 -9.39 14.36
N THR A 45 11.35 -9.20 13.35
CA THR A 45 11.82 -10.27 12.46
C THR A 45 12.39 -11.45 13.23
N GLY A 46 12.07 -12.66 12.79
CA GLY A 46 12.56 -13.91 13.39
C GLY A 46 11.88 -14.36 14.69
N MET A 47 10.89 -13.63 15.23
CA MET A 47 10.24 -14.01 16.50
C MET A 47 9.25 -15.18 16.38
N GLY A 48 8.74 -15.45 15.17
CA GLY A 48 7.82 -16.57 14.89
C GLY A 48 6.58 -16.24 14.07
N LYS A 49 6.37 -14.96 13.66
CA LYS A 49 5.14 -14.51 12.94
C LYS A 49 4.72 -15.44 11.80
N THR A 50 5.63 -15.64 10.85
CA THR A 50 5.39 -16.46 9.65
C THR A 50 5.01 -17.89 10.02
N THR A 51 5.69 -18.53 10.98
CA THR A 51 5.35 -19.89 11.45
C THR A 51 4.00 -19.97 12.17
N LEU A 52 3.57 -18.92 12.85
CA LEU A 52 2.22 -18.83 13.42
C LEU A 52 1.16 -18.75 12.30
N LEU A 53 1.42 -17.95 11.25
CA LEU A 53 0.55 -17.83 10.07
C LEU A 53 0.51 -19.11 9.22
N GLU A 54 1.67 -19.75 8.98
CA GLU A 54 1.79 -21.06 8.34
C GLU A 54 0.94 -22.12 9.04
N ASN A 55 1.05 -22.23 10.37
CA ASN A 55 0.32 -23.21 11.17
C ASN A 55 -1.20 -22.98 11.12
N LEU A 56 -1.65 -21.73 11.17
CA LEU A 56 -3.06 -21.37 11.04
C LEU A 56 -3.57 -21.71 9.62
N PHE A 57 -2.86 -21.27 8.57
CA PHE A 57 -3.25 -21.49 7.17
C PHE A 57 -3.30 -22.98 6.81
N LEU A 58 -2.30 -23.77 7.21
CA LEU A 58 -2.29 -25.21 6.93
C LEU A 58 -3.33 -25.98 7.76
N SER A 59 -3.70 -25.49 8.95
CA SER A 59 -4.84 -26.05 9.69
C SER A 59 -6.15 -25.86 8.92
N ASP A 60 -6.36 -24.68 8.33
CA ASP A 60 -7.55 -24.39 7.50
C ASP A 60 -7.59 -25.22 6.22
N VAL A 61 -6.45 -25.36 5.54
CA VAL A 61 -6.32 -26.23 4.35
C VAL A 61 -6.71 -27.67 4.66
N ILE A 62 -6.27 -28.20 5.82
CA ILE A 62 -6.57 -29.56 6.28
C ILE A 62 -8.03 -29.71 6.72
N ALA A 63 -8.60 -28.71 7.41
CA ALA A 63 -10.02 -28.69 7.79
C ALA A 63 -10.95 -28.68 6.58
N GLY A 64 -10.51 -28.08 5.46
CA GLY A 64 -11.24 -28.02 4.19
C GLY A 64 -11.63 -26.61 3.75
N HIS A 65 -11.22 -25.58 4.50
CA HIS A 65 -11.67 -24.21 4.32
C HIS A 65 -11.08 -23.56 3.08
N GLY A 66 -11.73 -22.47 2.66
CA GLY A 66 -11.21 -21.55 1.66
C GLY A 66 -10.26 -20.53 2.29
N CYS A 67 -9.12 -20.30 1.67
CA CYS A 67 -8.09 -19.41 2.20
C CYS A 67 -7.25 -18.74 1.10
N CYS A 68 -6.69 -17.60 1.43
CA CYS A 68 -5.70 -16.89 0.62
C CYS A 68 -4.45 -16.63 1.46
N TYR A 69 -3.26 -16.85 0.91
CA TYR A 69 -1.99 -16.44 1.51
C TYR A 69 -1.25 -15.50 0.56
N ILE A 70 -0.92 -14.30 1.04
CA ILE A 70 -0.14 -13.31 0.29
C ILE A 70 1.26 -13.20 0.90
N ASP A 71 2.29 -13.54 0.13
CA ASP A 71 3.69 -13.54 0.54
C ASP A 71 4.53 -12.55 -0.32
N PRO A 72 5.02 -11.43 0.25
CA PRO A 72 5.91 -10.49 -0.46
C PRO A 72 7.37 -10.98 -0.61
N HIS A 73 7.76 -12.08 0.03
CA HIS A 73 9.10 -12.67 -0.02
C HIS A 73 9.17 -13.89 -0.94
N GLY A 74 8.18 -14.77 -0.88
CA GLY A 74 7.99 -15.94 -1.74
C GLY A 74 8.42 -17.27 -1.11
N ASP A 75 9.37 -17.23 -0.19
CA ASP A 75 9.90 -18.41 0.52
C ASP A 75 8.79 -19.17 1.29
N THR A 76 7.79 -18.45 1.80
CA THR A 76 6.66 -19.03 2.53
C THR A 76 5.63 -19.58 1.56
N ALA A 77 5.34 -18.87 0.46
CA ALA A 77 4.42 -19.34 -0.57
C ALA A 77 4.91 -20.64 -1.24
N GLU A 78 6.20 -20.74 -1.56
CA GLU A 78 6.85 -21.95 -2.09
C GLU A 78 6.82 -23.11 -1.08
N LYS A 79 7.11 -22.82 0.20
CA LYS A 79 6.95 -23.80 1.26
C LYS A 79 5.49 -24.25 1.43
N LEU A 80 4.50 -23.36 1.38
CA LEU A 80 3.10 -23.69 1.65
C LEU A 80 2.48 -24.61 0.60
N ILE A 81 2.79 -24.44 -0.69
CA ILE A 81 2.29 -25.34 -1.74
C ILE A 81 2.81 -26.78 -1.59
N ASP A 82 3.95 -26.96 -0.93
CA ASP A 82 4.61 -28.26 -0.70
C ASP A 82 4.15 -29.00 0.57
N PHE A 83 3.16 -28.44 1.27
CA PHE A 83 2.48 -29.02 2.43
C PHE A 83 0.95 -29.13 2.20
N ILE A 84 0.46 -28.85 0.99
CA ILE A 84 -0.95 -29.06 0.61
C ILE A 84 -1.22 -30.56 0.55
N PRO A 85 -2.29 -31.09 1.19
CA PRO A 85 -2.61 -32.50 1.15
C PRO A 85 -3.16 -32.91 -0.23
N PRO A 86 -2.93 -34.16 -0.70
CA PRO A 86 -3.24 -34.57 -2.08
C PRO A 86 -4.69 -34.38 -2.53
N ASP A 87 -5.66 -34.45 -1.61
CA ASP A 87 -7.08 -34.21 -1.90
C ASP A 87 -7.39 -32.74 -2.22
N ARG A 88 -6.62 -31.79 -1.67
CA ARG A 88 -6.79 -30.34 -1.88
C ARG A 88 -5.95 -29.77 -3.03
N ILE A 89 -5.03 -30.52 -3.64
CA ILE A 89 -4.23 -30.05 -4.79
C ILE A 89 -5.14 -29.48 -5.91
N ASN A 90 -6.31 -30.09 -6.13
CA ASN A 90 -7.28 -29.65 -7.13
C ASN A 90 -7.96 -28.30 -6.84
N ASP A 91 -7.85 -27.78 -5.61
CA ASP A 91 -8.40 -26.49 -5.16
C ASP A 91 -7.37 -25.37 -5.13
N VAL A 92 -6.09 -25.65 -5.41
CA VAL A 92 -5.05 -24.62 -5.37
C VAL A 92 -5.08 -23.76 -6.63
N VAL A 93 -4.88 -22.46 -6.41
CA VAL A 93 -4.57 -21.43 -7.39
C VAL A 93 -3.24 -20.82 -6.96
N TYR A 94 -2.16 -21.12 -7.68
CA TYR A 94 -0.83 -20.59 -7.41
C TYR A 94 -0.57 -19.36 -8.28
N PHE A 95 -0.75 -18.18 -7.70
CA PHE A 95 -0.47 -16.91 -8.36
C PHE A 95 1.00 -16.54 -8.16
N ASN A 96 1.84 -16.90 -9.13
CA ASN A 96 3.28 -16.61 -9.12
C ASN A 96 3.69 -15.78 -10.34
N PRO A 97 3.80 -14.44 -10.22
CA PRO A 97 4.25 -13.57 -11.30
C PRO A 97 5.71 -13.80 -11.74
N ALA A 98 6.53 -14.55 -10.98
CA ALA A 98 7.85 -14.95 -11.45
C ALA A 98 7.79 -16.11 -12.49
N ASP A 99 6.64 -16.75 -12.68
CA ASP A 99 6.40 -17.71 -13.76
C ASP A 99 6.12 -16.98 -15.08
N VAL A 100 7.19 -16.61 -15.78
CA VAL A 100 7.09 -15.80 -17.01
C VAL A 100 6.52 -16.56 -18.20
N GLU A 101 6.59 -17.89 -18.20
CA GLU A 101 6.13 -18.72 -19.31
C GLU A 101 4.65 -19.14 -19.18
N TYR A 102 4.14 -19.19 -17.94
CA TYR A 102 2.72 -19.44 -17.63
C TYR A 102 2.12 -18.35 -16.71
N PRO A 103 2.07 -17.07 -17.13
CA PRO A 103 1.54 -16.00 -16.31
C PRO A 103 0.01 -16.04 -16.20
N VAL A 104 -0.48 -15.94 -14.96
CA VAL A 104 -1.91 -15.91 -14.61
C VAL A 104 -2.52 -14.57 -15.03
N GLY A 105 -3.64 -14.59 -15.75
CA GLY A 105 -4.36 -13.39 -16.19
C GLY A 105 -5.15 -12.74 -15.07
N PHE A 106 -4.92 -11.45 -14.84
CA PHE A 106 -5.58 -10.69 -13.78
C PHE A 106 -5.86 -9.24 -14.21
N ASN A 107 -7.07 -8.99 -14.69
CA ASN A 107 -7.51 -7.67 -15.13
C ASN A 107 -8.38 -7.00 -14.05
N ILE A 108 -7.82 -6.04 -13.30
CA ILE A 108 -8.60 -5.30 -12.29
C ILE A 108 -9.76 -4.49 -12.88
N LEU A 109 -9.70 -4.12 -14.17
CA LEU A 109 -10.78 -3.40 -14.86
C LEU A 109 -11.94 -4.30 -15.32
N GLU A 110 -11.84 -5.62 -15.13
CA GLU A 110 -12.94 -6.54 -15.39
C GLU A 110 -14.01 -6.44 -14.29
N THR A 111 -15.20 -5.93 -14.61
CA THR A 111 -16.34 -5.81 -13.68
C THR A 111 -17.60 -6.43 -14.25
N ASP A 112 -18.32 -7.22 -13.45
CA ASP A 112 -19.60 -7.83 -13.84
C ASP A 112 -20.82 -6.93 -13.57
N SER A 113 -20.68 -5.86 -12.77
CA SER A 113 -21.71 -4.86 -12.49
C SER A 113 -21.16 -3.43 -12.54
N ASP A 114 -21.96 -2.49 -13.03
CA ASP A 114 -21.65 -1.05 -13.04
C ASP A 114 -21.41 -0.51 -11.61
N GLU A 115 -22.07 -1.09 -10.60
CA GLU A 115 -21.95 -0.71 -9.19
C GLU A 115 -20.52 -0.90 -8.63
N GLN A 116 -19.74 -1.80 -9.23
CA GLN A 116 -18.36 -2.05 -8.82
C GLN A 116 -17.38 -0.96 -9.29
N LYS A 117 -17.72 -0.23 -10.36
CA LYS A 117 -16.78 0.64 -11.08
C LYS A 117 -16.18 1.75 -10.19
N PRO A 118 -16.95 2.47 -9.34
CA PRO A 118 -16.38 3.48 -8.45
C PRO A 118 -15.43 2.89 -7.41
N LEU A 119 -15.72 1.68 -6.92
CA LEU A 119 -14.91 0.99 -5.92
C LEU A 119 -13.61 0.43 -6.53
N VAL A 120 -13.67 -0.12 -7.74
CA VAL A 120 -12.49 -0.51 -8.54
C VAL A 120 -11.59 0.70 -8.80
N ALA A 121 -12.16 1.81 -9.27
CA ALA A 121 -11.40 3.02 -9.56
C ALA A 121 -10.76 3.62 -8.30
N SER A 122 -11.51 3.70 -7.20
CA SER A 122 -11.03 4.19 -5.90
C SER A 122 -9.91 3.31 -5.33
N GLY A 123 -10.10 1.98 -5.31
CA GLY A 123 -9.08 1.04 -4.82
C GLY A 123 -7.80 1.08 -5.65
N LEU A 124 -7.91 1.12 -6.98
CA LEU A 124 -6.76 1.24 -7.88
C LEU A 124 -6.02 2.57 -7.69
N MET A 125 -6.72 3.69 -7.45
CA MET A 125 -6.06 4.95 -7.09
C MET A 125 -5.36 4.87 -5.73
N GLY A 126 -5.97 4.19 -4.74
CA GLY A 126 -5.35 3.91 -3.45
C GLY A 126 -4.04 3.12 -3.57
N VAL A 127 -4.00 2.11 -4.44
CA VAL A 127 -2.78 1.34 -4.74
C VAL A 127 -1.71 2.22 -5.38
N PHE A 128 -2.02 2.95 -6.46
CA PHE A 128 -1.04 3.83 -7.12
C PHE A 128 -0.49 4.93 -6.19
N LYS A 129 -1.36 5.52 -5.35
CA LYS A 129 -1.00 6.53 -4.36
C LYS A 129 -0.08 5.98 -3.26
N LYS A 130 -0.30 4.74 -2.82
CA LYS A 130 0.55 4.06 -1.82
C LYS A 130 1.96 3.76 -2.35
N ILE A 131 2.12 3.55 -3.65
CA ILE A 131 3.42 3.21 -4.25
C ILE A 131 4.29 4.45 -4.50
N TRP A 132 3.71 5.63 -4.73
CA TRP A 132 4.46 6.87 -4.99
C TRP A 132 3.99 8.09 -4.17
N PRO A 133 3.95 8.01 -2.83
CA PRO A 133 3.39 9.07 -1.99
C PRO A 133 4.04 10.45 -2.23
N ASP A 134 5.37 10.50 -2.37
CA ASP A 134 6.13 11.75 -2.56
C ASP A 134 6.01 12.39 -3.96
N VAL A 135 5.51 11.63 -4.94
CA VAL A 135 5.43 12.04 -6.36
C VAL A 135 3.97 12.15 -6.84
N TRP A 136 3.02 11.79 -5.98
CA TRP A 136 1.59 11.87 -6.26
C TRP A 136 1.14 13.32 -6.34
N SER A 137 0.21 13.64 -7.25
CA SER A 137 -0.34 14.99 -7.39
C SER A 137 -1.82 14.95 -7.75
N ALA A 138 -2.58 15.94 -7.26
CA ALA A 138 -4.01 16.04 -7.52
C ALA A 138 -4.38 16.11 -9.01
N ARG A 139 -3.50 16.66 -9.86
CA ARG A 139 -3.66 16.64 -11.33
C ARG A 139 -3.49 15.22 -11.90
N MET A 140 -2.46 14.50 -11.46
CA MET A 140 -2.23 13.11 -11.87
C MET A 140 -3.40 12.22 -11.44
N GLU A 141 -3.86 12.37 -10.19
CA GLU A 141 -5.02 11.65 -9.64
C GLU A 141 -6.31 11.94 -10.44
N TYR A 142 -6.59 13.21 -10.75
CA TYR A 142 -7.77 13.60 -11.53
C TYR A 142 -7.76 13.05 -12.97
N ILE A 143 -6.63 13.15 -13.68
CA ILE A 143 -6.50 12.62 -15.05
C ILE A 143 -6.60 11.09 -15.04
N LEU A 144 -5.90 10.42 -14.13
CA LEU A 144 -5.87 8.96 -14.07
C LEU A 144 -7.22 8.37 -13.62
N MET A 145 -7.94 9.02 -12.71
CA MET A 145 -9.31 8.66 -12.33
C MET A 145 -10.24 8.73 -13.55
N ASN A 146 -10.22 9.83 -14.31
CA ASN A 146 -11.02 9.96 -15.54
C ASN A 146 -10.63 8.95 -16.64
N CYS A 147 -9.36 8.50 -16.67
CA CYS A 147 -8.95 7.40 -17.55
C CYS A 147 -9.54 6.06 -17.10
N VAL A 148 -9.41 5.72 -15.82
CA VAL A 148 -9.90 4.43 -15.28
C VAL A 148 -11.42 4.33 -15.38
N LEU A 149 -12.16 5.39 -15.02
CA LEU A 149 -13.62 5.41 -15.16
C LEU A 149 -14.08 5.26 -16.61
N ALA A 150 -13.43 5.96 -17.56
CA ALA A 150 -13.76 5.83 -18.98
C ALA A 150 -13.44 4.44 -19.56
N LEU A 151 -12.38 3.78 -19.06
CA LEU A 151 -12.01 2.43 -19.45
C LEU A 151 -12.94 1.37 -18.84
N LEU A 152 -13.46 1.59 -17.63
CA LEU A 152 -14.46 0.70 -17.00
C LEU A 152 -15.80 0.70 -17.77
N ASP A 153 -16.13 1.77 -18.50
CA ASP A 153 -17.26 1.79 -19.44
C ASP A 153 -16.94 1.18 -20.82
N TYR A 154 -15.67 0.88 -21.11
CA TYR A 154 -15.24 0.33 -22.41
C TYR A 154 -15.06 -1.20 -22.36
N PRO A 155 -15.81 -1.97 -23.16
CA PRO A 155 -15.75 -3.43 -23.11
C PRO A 155 -14.37 -3.95 -23.54
N GLY A 156 -13.76 -4.78 -22.69
CA GLY A 156 -12.44 -5.37 -22.95
C GLY A 156 -11.25 -4.40 -22.77
N ALA A 157 -11.43 -3.35 -21.98
CA ALA A 157 -10.32 -2.52 -21.53
C ALA A 157 -9.36 -3.27 -20.59
N THR A 158 -8.10 -2.81 -20.59
CA THR A 158 -7.02 -3.29 -19.71
C THR A 158 -6.21 -2.09 -19.24
N LEU A 159 -5.24 -2.25 -18.33
CA LEU A 159 -4.42 -1.12 -17.86
C LEU A 159 -3.57 -0.48 -18.99
N MET A 160 -3.30 -1.19 -20.09
CA MET A 160 -2.70 -0.60 -21.30
C MET A 160 -3.61 0.44 -21.98
N GLY A 161 -4.93 0.39 -21.72
CA GLY A 161 -5.92 1.37 -22.17
C GLY A 161 -5.62 2.79 -21.73
N ILE A 162 -4.98 2.98 -20.58
CA ILE A 162 -4.67 4.32 -20.03
C ILE A 162 -3.71 5.06 -20.96
N ASN A 163 -2.61 4.42 -21.36
CA ASN A 163 -1.62 5.05 -22.24
C ASN A 163 -2.15 5.26 -23.66
N ARG A 164 -3.01 4.37 -24.19
CA ARG A 164 -3.71 4.61 -25.47
C ARG A 164 -4.65 5.80 -25.35
N LEU A 165 -5.55 5.81 -24.37
CA LEU A 165 -6.56 6.87 -24.17
C LEU A 165 -5.94 8.28 -24.07
N LEU A 166 -4.74 8.40 -23.51
CA LEU A 166 -4.00 9.66 -23.37
C LEU A 166 -3.29 10.13 -24.65
N VAL A 167 -3.08 9.28 -25.67
CA VAL A 167 -2.34 9.62 -26.92
C VAL A 167 -3.16 9.37 -28.18
N ASP A 168 -3.66 8.16 -28.33
CA ASP A 168 -4.36 7.63 -29.50
C ASP A 168 -5.78 8.23 -29.57
N LYS A 169 -5.96 9.18 -30.51
CA LYS A 169 -7.21 9.90 -30.72
C LYS A 169 -8.35 8.98 -31.19
N GLU A 170 -8.07 8.01 -32.05
CA GLU A 170 -9.09 7.09 -32.59
C GLU A 170 -9.56 6.08 -31.53
N TYR A 171 -8.65 5.62 -30.68
CA TYR A 171 -9.02 4.84 -29.49
C TYR A 171 -9.80 5.69 -28.49
N ARG A 172 -9.38 6.94 -28.24
CA ARG A 172 -10.10 7.87 -27.36
C ARG A 172 -11.53 8.11 -27.83
N GLU A 173 -11.75 8.39 -29.11
CA GLU A 173 -13.10 8.62 -29.66
C GLU A 173 -13.99 7.37 -29.53
N ARG A 174 -13.44 6.17 -29.77
CA ARG A 174 -14.14 4.89 -29.52
C ARG A 174 -14.47 4.66 -28.04
N VAL A 175 -13.62 5.09 -27.11
CA VAL A 175 -13.88 5.03 -25.66
C VAL A 175 -14.97 6.04 -25.27
N ILE A 176 -14.84 7.31 -25.67
CA ILE A 176 -15.82 8.39 -25.40
C ILE A 176 -17.24 8.01 -25.88
N ALA A 177 -17.34 7.32 -27.02
CA ALA A 177 -18.61 6.82 -27.54
C ALA A 177 -19.32 5.80 -26.61
N LYS A 178 -18.60 5.15 -25.69
CA LYS A 178 -19.12 4.17 -24.73
C LYS A 178 -19.32 4.70 -23.31
N ILE A 179 -18.68 5.82 -22.93
CA ILE A 179 -18.84 6.44 -21.61
C ILE A 179 -20.31 6.77 -21.34
N ARG A 180 -20.82 6.25 -20.23
CA ARG A 180 -22.18 6.41 -19.69
C ARG A 180 -22.28 7.62 -18.76
N ASP A 181 -21.27 7.81 -17.90
CA ASP A 181 -21.22 8.93 -16.94
C ASP A 181 -21.07 10.29 -17.66
N PRO A 182 -22.05 11.21 -17.54
CA PRO A 182 -21.98 12.53 -18.17
C PRO A 182 -20.82 13.40 -17.69
N ILE A 183 -20.36 13.24 -16.44
CA ILE A 183 -19.27 14.01 -15.84
C ILE A 183 -17.93 13.58 -16.47
N VAL A 184 -17.65 12.28 -16.47
CA VAL A 184 -16.45 11.71 -17.10
C VAL A 184 -16.45 12.01 -18.61
N LYS A 185 -17.62 11.94 -19.26
CA LYS A 185 -17.77 12.31 -20.67
C LYS A 185 -17.51 13.80 -20.92
N THR A 186 -17.93 14.68 -20.01
CA THR A 186 -17.68 16.13 -20.09
C THR A 186 -16.19 16.45 -19.92
N PHE A 187 -15.47 15.76 -19.03
CA PHE A 187 -14.01 15.87 -18.95
C PHE A 187 -13.35 15.58 -20.32
N TRP A 188 -13.73 14.50 -20.98
CA TRP A 188 -13.11 14.12 -22.26
C TRP A 188 -13.54 14.99 -23.45
N VAL A 189 -14.80 15.42 -23.51
CA VAL A 189 -15.37 16.16 -24.66
C VAL A 189 -15.19 17.67 -24.56
N ALA A 190 -15.16 18.24 -23.34
CA ALA A 190 -15.03 19.68 -23.13
C ALA A 190 -13.68 20.05 -22.51
N GLU A 191 -13.29 19.45 -21.38
CA GLU A 191 -12.08 19.86 -20.66
C GLU A 191 -10.81 19.47 -21.43
N PHE A 192 -10.55 18.18 -21.60
CA PHE A 192 -9.37 17.65 -22.29
C PHE A 192 -9.27 18.13 -23.74
N ALA A 193 -10.42 18.28 -24.42
CA ALA A 193 -10.47 18.79 -25.80
C ALA A 193 -10.14 20.29 -25.92
N SER A 194 -10.33 21.07 -24.84
CA SER A 194 -9.95 22.50 -24.81
C SER A 194 -8.47 22.73 -24.52
N TRP A 195 -7.72 21.70 -24.10
CA TRP A 195 -6.32 21.81 -23.76
C TRP A 195 -5.46 22.01 -25.01
N SER A 196 -4.54 22.99 -24.96
CA SER A 196 -3.52 23.09 -26.00
C SER A 196 -2.63 21.84 -26.00
N GLU A 197 -2.22 21.37 -27.17
CA GLU A 197 -1.42 20.14 -27.36
C GLU A 197 -0.19 20.09 -26.43
N LYS A 198 0.49 21.23 -26.26
CA LYS A 198 1.60 21.37 -25.32
C LYS A 198 1.17 21.16 -23.86
N TYR A 199 0.10 21.81 -23.41
CA TYR A 199 -0.39 21.64 -22.04
C TYR A 199 -0.89 20.22 -21.79
N ALA A 200 -1.59 19.63 -22.75
CA ALA A 200 -2.00 18.22 -22.68
C ALA A 200 -0.78 17.32 -22.51
N THR A 201 0.24 17.45 -23.36
CA THR A 201 1.49 16.67 -23.26
C THR A 201 2.17 16.83 -21.89
N GLU A 202 2.30 18.07 -21.40
CA GLU A 202 2.88 18.35 -20.06
C GLU A 202 2.02 17.81 -18.91
N ALA A 203 0.70 17.73 -19.08
CA ALA A 203 -0.24 17.26 -18.05
C ALA A 203 -0.36 15.73 -17.99
N ILE A 204 -0.27 15.02 -19.13
CA ILE A 204 -0.40 13.56 -19.20
C ILE A 204 0.91 12.82 -18.90
N ALA A 205 2.07 13.43 -19.17
CA ALA A 205 3.37 12.78 -19.01
C ALA A 205 3.63 12.17 -17.61
N PRO A 206 3.22 12.79 -16.47
CA PRO A 206 3.34 12.16 -15.15
C PRO A 206 2.53 10.85 -15.03
N VAL A 207 1.32 10.80 -15.60
CA VAL A 207 0.49 9.59 -15.61
C VAL A 207 1.15 8.51 -16.47
N GLN A 208 1.60 8.87 -17.67
CA GLN A 208 2.23 7.95 -18.62
C GLN A 208 3.54 7.37 -18.10
N ASN A 209 4.40 8.18 -17.49
CA ASN A 209 5.66 7.71 -16.90
C ASN A 209 5.41 6.68 -15.80
N LYS A 210 4.37 6.88 -14.99
CA LYS A 210 4.03 6.01 -13.87
C LYS A 210 3.31 4.73 -14.27
N VAL A 211 2.30 4.80 -15.14
CA VAL A 211 1.65 3.61 -15.70
C VAL A 211 2.59 2.83 -16.62
N GLY A 212 3.44 3.54 -17.37
CA GLY A 212 4.48 2.98 -18.23
C GLY A 212 5.60 2.27 -17.45
N GLN A 213 5.97 2.73 -16.25
CA GLN A 213 6.93 2.04 -15.37
C GLN A 213 6.54 0.57 -15.18
N PHE A 214 5.26 0.30 -14.87
CA PHE A 214 4.75 -1.06 -14.70
C PHE A 214 4.61 -1.83 -16.02
N LEU A 215 3.99 -1.22 -17.03
CA LEU A 215 3.73 -1.88 -18.32
C LEU A 215 4.99 -2.15 -19.15
N SER A 216 6.13 -1.53 -18.81
CA SER A 216 7.44 -1.85 -19.38
C SER A 216 7.85 -3.30 -19.05
N SER A 217 7.58 -3.75 -17.82
CA SER A 217 7.88 -5.12 -17.37
C SER A 217 7.00 -6.12 -18.10
N ALA A 218 7.62 -7.04 -18.85
CA ALA A 218 6.91 -8.12 -19.54
C ALA A 218 6.11 -8.99 -18.55
N VAL A 219 6.65 -9.24 -17.36
CA VAL A 219 5.98 -9.93 -16.24
C VAL A 219 4.61 -9.30 -15.95
N ILE A 220 4.60 -8.00 -15.65
CA ILE A 220 3.38 -7.30 -15.21
C ILE A 220 2.43 -7.11 -16.39
N ARG A 221 2.96 -6.74 -17.56
CA ARG A 221 2.17 -6.58 -18.78
C ARG A 221 1.44 -7.88 -19.15
N ASN A 222 2.10 -9.03 -19.15
CA ASN A 222 1.49 -10.30 -19.55
C ASN A 222 0.45 -10.81 -18.52
N ILE A 223 0.39 -10.22 -17.32
CA ILE A 223 -0.66 -10.45 -16.30
C ILE A 223 -1.84 -9.48 -16.49
N VAL A 224 -1.57 -8.16 -16.57
CA VAL A 224 -2.61 -7.10 -16.49
C VAL A 224 -3.12 -6.60 -17.85
N ALA A 225 -2.51 -7.04 -18.96
CA ALA A 225 -2.94 -6.76 -20.32
C ALA A 225 -3.80 -7.87 -20.94
N GLN A 226 -4.06 -8.96 -20.21
CA GLN A 226 -5.07 -9.93 -20.61
C GLN A 226 -6.45 -9.29 -20.49
N VAL A 227 -7.29 -9.44 -21.53
CA VAL A 227 -8.63 -8.82 -21.59
C VAL A 227 -9.57 -9.43 -20.55
N LYS A 228 -9.39 -10.71 -20.26
CA LYS A 228 -10.12 -11.50 -19.27
C LYS A 228 -9.15 -12.08 -18.24
N SER A 229 -9.59 -12.13 -16.99
CA SER A 229 -8.86 -12.78 -15.91
C SER A 229 -9.04 -14.29 -15.99
N THR A 230 -7.96 -15.06 -15.85
CA THR A 230 -8.02 -16.53 -15.77
C THR A 230 -8.45 -17.01 -14.38
N ILE A 231 -8.26 -16.17 -13.36
CA ILE A 231 -8.75 -16.40 -11.99
C ILE A 231 -10.03 -15.61 -11.70
N ASN A 232 -11.02 -16.27 -11.09
CA ASN A 232 -12.23 -15.62 -10.58
C ASN A 232 -12.23 -15.69 -9.04
N LEU A 233 -11.91 -14.57 -8.39
CA LEU A 233 -11.77 -14.51 -6.94
C LEU A 233 -13.08 -14.78 -6.18
N ARG A 234 -14.23 -14.46 -6.77
CA ARG A 234 -15.55 -14.74 -6.19
C ARG A 234 -15.82 -16.24 -6.09
N ARG A 235 -15.51 -17.00 -7.16
CA ARG A 235 -15.55 -18.48 -7.15
C ARG A 235 -14.51 -19.08 -6.22
N ILE A 236 -13.28 -18.55 -6.19
CA ILE A 236 -12.26 -19.02 -5.24
C ILE A 236 -12.74 -18.88 -3.79
N MET A 237 -13.48 -17.81 -3.48
CA MET A 237 -14.11 -17.59 -2.18
C MET A 237 -15.28 -18.55 -1.89
N ASP A 238 -16.20 -18.72 -2.85
CA ASP A 238 -17.47 -19.45 -2.65
C ASP A 238 -17.33 -20.98 -2.83
N ASP A 239 -16.38 -21.44 -3.65
CA ASP A 239 -16.02 -22.85 -3.87
C ASP A 239 -14.99 -23.37 -2.84
N GLU A 240 -14.74 -22.62 -1.75
CA GLU A 240 -13.83 -22.97 -0.64
C GLU A 240 -12.37 -23.27 -1.09
N LYS A 241 -11.84 -22.52 -2.07
CA LYS A 241 -10.52 -22.79 -2.68
C LYS A 241 -9.33 -22.12 -2.00
N ILE A 242 -8.14 -22.56 -2.39
CA ILE A 242 -6.85 -22.15 -1.80
C ILE A 242 -6.10 -21.26 -2.79
N LEU A 243 -5.91 -19.98 -2.47
CA LEU A 243 -5.12 -19.04 -3.27
C LEU A 243 -3.77 -18.77 -2.61
N VAL A 244 -2.67 -19.16 -3.23
CA VAL A 244 -1.32 -18.82 -2.76
C VAL A 244 -0.69 -17.82 -3.72
N ALA A 245 -0.51 -16.58 -3.27
CA ALA A 245 0.07 -15.49 -4.03
C ALA A 245 1.54 -15.28 -3.63
N ASN A 246 2.45 -15.84 -4.45
CA ASN A 246 3.88 -15.62 -4.36
C ASN A 246 4.23 -14.31 -5.06
N LEU A 247 4.45 -13.24 -4.30
CA LEU A 247 4.79 -11.91 -4.85
C LEU A 247 6.28 -11.58 -4.65
N SER A 248 7.16 -12.59 -4.70
CA SER A 248 8.59 -12.49 -4.33
C SER A 248 9.28 -11.23 -4.85
N LYS A 249 9.45 -10.24 -3.96
CA LYS A 249 10.01 -8.92 -4.30
C LYS A 249 11.44 -9.00 -4.86
N GLY A 250 12.18 -10.07 -4.53
CA GLY A 250 13.51 -10.34 -5.07
C GLY A 250 13.51 -10.81 -6.53
N ARG A 251 12.41 -11.40 -7.01
CA ARG A 251 12.24 -11.86 -8.40
C ARG A 251 11.51 -10.83 -9.26
N ILE A 252 10.49 -10.16 -8.73
CA ILE A 252 9.61 -9.26 -9.51
C ILE A 252 9.83 -7.77 -9.24
N GLY A 253 10.54 -7.39 -8.17
CA GLY A 253 10.76 -6.00 -7.76
C GLY A 253 9.70 -5.45 -6.80
N GLU A 254 10.08 -4.46 -5.99
CA GLU A 254 9.29 -3.96 -4.86
C GLU A 254 8.00 -3.23 -5.29
N ASP A 255 8.09 -2.24 -6.20
CA ASP A 255 6.92 -1.52 -6.72
C ASP A 255 5.92 -2.47 -7.39
N ASN A 256 6.42 -3.50 -8.09
CA ASN A 256 5.62 -4.52 -8.78
C ASN A 256 4.89 -5.44 -7.79
N MET A 257 5.58 -5.88 -6.73
CA MET A 257 4.99 -6.63 -5.62
C MET A 257 3.87 -5.82 -4.96
N ARG A 258 4.10 -4.55 -4.63
CA ARG A 258 3.07 -3.66 -4.05
C ARG A 258 1.87 -3.47 -4.97
N LEU A 259 2.09 -3.28 -6.27
CA LEU A 259 1.02 -3.14 -7.26
C LEU A 259 0.15 -4.40 -7.30
N LEU A 260 0.75 -5.57 -7.54
CA LEU A 260 -0.02 -6.80 -7.70
C LEU A 260 -0.73 -7.21 -6.40
N GLY A 261 -0.06 -7.14 -5.25
CA GLY A 261 -0.68 -7.46 -3.97
C GLY A 261 -1.77 -6.48 -3.57
N GLY A 262 -1.56 -5.17 -3.78
CA GLY A 262 -2.58 -4.16 -3.54
C GLY A 262 -3.82 -4.35 -4.42
N MET A 263 -3.65 -4.57 -5.73
CA MET A 263 -4.76 -4.84 -6.64
C MET A 263 -5.46 -6.18 -6.31
N LEU A 264 -4.71 -7.22 -5.92
CA LEU A 264 -5.27 -8.51 -5.51
C LEU A 264 -6.16 -8.34 -4.27
N VAL A 265 -5.69 -7.66 -3.22
CA VAL A 265 -6.48 -7.34 -2.02
C VAL A 265 -7.73 -6.55 -2.38
N THR A 266 -7.62 -5.48 -3.19
CA THR A 266 -8.78 -4.71 -3.63
C THR A 266 -9.79 -5.59 -4.38
N LYS A 267 -9.35 -6.52 -5.24
CA LYS A 267 -10.28 -7.42 -5.93
C LYS A 267 -10.87 -8.52 -5.01
N ILE A 268 -10.15 -8.95 -3.96
CA ILE A 268 -10.71 -9.80 -2.88
C ILE A 268 -11.77 -9.02 -2.09
N GLN A 269 -11.53 -7.76 -1.72
CA GLN A 269 -12.53 -6.91 -1.05
C GLN A 269 -13.82 -6.83 -1.87
N LEU A 270 -13.70 -6.54 -3.16
CA LEU A 270 -14.83 -6.40 -4.08
C LEU A 270 -15.62 -7.72 -4.20
N ALA A 271 -14.93 -8.82 -4.49
CA ALA A 271 -15.54 -10.14 -4.60
C ALA A 271 -16.17 -10.63 -3.27
N ALA A 272 -15.68 -10.18 -2.12
CA ALA A 272 -16.33 -10.39 -0.83
C ALA A 272 -17.59 -9.50 -0.69
N GLN A 273 -17.54 -8.22 -1.03
CA GLN A 273 -18.69 -7.30 -1.00
C GLN A 273 -19.84 -7.77 -1.91
N GLU A 274 -19.53 -8.35 -3.08
CA GLU A 274 -20.51 -8.96 -3.98
C GLU A 274 -21.36 -10.06 -3.30
N ARG A 275 -20.86 -10.71 -2.24
CA ARG A 275 -21.61 -11.72 -1.46
C ARG A 275 -22.83 -11.16 -0.74
N GLN A 276 -23.07 -9.84 -0.79
CA GLN A 276 -24.35 -9.24 -0.43
C GLN A 276 -25.55 -9.89 -1.14
N ASN A 277 -25.35 -10.49 -2.32
CA ASN A 277 -26.37 -11.23 -3.07
C ASN A 277 -26.75 -12.60 -2.48
N MET A 278 -26.00 -13.12 -1.51
CA MET A 278 -26.32 -14.34 -0.74
C MET A 278 -26.83 -13.96 0.66
N ALA A 279 -27.66 -14.80 1.29
CA ALA A 279 -27.96 -14.65 2.71
C ALA A 279 -26.73 -15.01 3.56
N GLU A 280 -26.53 -14.34 4.71
CA GLU A 280 -25.28 -14.43 5.48
C GLU A 280 -24.93 -15.85 5.92
N LYS A 281 -25.95 -16.60 6.37
CA LYS A 281 -25.85 -18.02 6.75
C LYS A 281 -25.36 -18.96 5.63
N ASP A 282 -25.46 -18.55 4.37
CA ASP A 282 -25.07 -19.37 3.22
C ASP A 282 -23.68 -18.96 2.68
N ARG A 283 -23.12 -17.83 3.12
CA ARG A 283 -21.77 -17.34 2.74
C ARG A 283 -20.68 -18.20 3.39
N ARG A 284 -19.74 -18.74 2.60
CA ARG A 284 -18.61 -19.53 3.13
C ARG A 284 -17.56 -18.64 3.81
N ASP A 285 -17.08 -19.06 4.97
CA ASP A 285 -15.96 -18.40 5.65
C ASP A 285 -14.66 -18.55 4.84
N PHE A 286 -13.98 -17.43 4.59
CA PHE A 286 -12.77 -17.37 3.76
C PHE A 286 -11.66 -16.59 4.47
N TYR A 287 -10.51 -17.23 4.66
CA TYR A 287 -9.43 -16.69 5.49
C TYR A 287 -8.32 -16.05 4.67
N LEU A 288 -8.16 -14.72 4.79
CA LEU A 288 -7.12 -13.95 4.10
C LEU A 288 -5.92 -13.73 5.02
N TYR A 289 -4.83 -14.42 4.74
CA TYR A 289 -3.53 -14.30 5.39
C TYR A 289 -2.62 -13.36 4.62
N VAL A 290 -2.02 -12.39 5.32
CA VAL A 290 -1.05 -11.45 4.76
C VAL A 290 0.12 -11.31 5.73
N ASP A 291 1.29 -11.84 5.36
CA ASP A 291 2.54 -11.55 6.09
C ASP A 291 3.19 -10.27 5.53
N GLU A 292 3.91 -9.57 6.41
CA GLU A 292 4.48 -8.24 6.14
C GLU A 292 3.45 -7.27 5.50
N PHE A 293 2.25 -7.27 6.10
CA PHE A 293 1.03 -6.56 5.72
C PHE A 293 1.22 -5.09 5.33
N GLN A 294 2.16 -4.38 5.95
CA GLN A 294 2.45 -2.97 5.67
C GLN A 294 2.78 -2.67 4.20
N ASN A 295 3.25 -3.66 3.44
CA ASN A 295 3.54 -3.50 2.01
C ASN A 295 2.28 -3.29 1.16
N PHE A 296 1.12 -3.75 1.65
CA PHE A 296 -0.16 -3.70 0.95
C PHE A 296 -1.20 -2.82 1.68
N ALA A 297 -0.95 -2.49 2.95
CA ALA A 297 -1.79 -1.63 3.78
C ALA A 297 -2.15 -0.32 3.06
N ASN A 298 -3.44 -0.12 2.83
CA ASN A 298 -4.05 1.00 2.13
C ASN A 298 -5.50 1.22 2.65
N GLU A 299 -6.24 2.16 2.06
CA GLU A 299 -7.60 2.46 2.53
C GLU A 299 -8.60 1.30 2.37
N SER A 300 -8.43 0.42 1.37
CA SER A 300 -9.24 -0.81 1.21
C SER A 300 -9.18 -1.70 2.46
N PHE A 301 -8.03 -1.82 3.11
CA PHE A 301 -7.90 -2.63 4.33
C PHE A 301 -8.64 -2.06 5.54
N ALA A 302 -8.76 -0.73 5.66
CA ALA A 302 -9.57 -0.13 6.72
C ALA A 302 -11.07 -0.45 6.51
N THR A 303 -11.53 -0.48 5.25
CA THR A 303 -12.88 -0.96 4.90
C THR A 303 -13.04 -2.45 5.15
N ILE A 304 -12.07 -3.30 4.79
CA ILE A 304 -12.08 -4.74 5.13
C ILE A 304 -12.25 -4.92 6.64
N LEU A 305 -11.37 -4.32 7.47
CA LEU A 305 -11.42 -4.44 8.92
C LEU A 305 -12.75 -4.01 9.54
N SER A 306 -13.44 -3.03 8.93
CA SER A 306 -14.69 -2.48 9.46
C SER A 306 -15.96 -3.16 8.91
N GLU A 307 -15.89 -3.81 7.74
CA GLU A 307 -17.06 -4.32 7.01
C GLU A 307 -16.97 -5.78 6.55
N ALA A 308 -15.82 -6.44 6.56
CA ALA A 308 -15.65 -7.77 5.97
C ALA A 308 -16.40 -8.89 6.72
N ARG A 309 -16.68 -8.71 8.02
CA ARG A 309 -17.35 -9.69 8.87
C ARG A 309 -18.69 -10.19 8.29
N LYS A 310 -19.55 -9.27 7.82
CA LYS A 310 -20.84 -9.62 7.16
C LYS A 310 -20.61 -10.46 5.88
N TYR A 311 -19.50 -10.28 5.19
CA TYR A 311 -19.16 -11.00 3.96
C TYR A 311 -18.42 -12.33 4.20
N ARG A 312 -18.23 -12.73 5.47
CA ARG A 312 -17.46 -13.93 5.88
C ARG A 312 -16.04 -13.95 5.30
N LEU A 313 -15.44 -12.76 5.15
CA LEU A 313 -14.02 -12.58 4.80
C LEU A 313 -13.25 -12.26 6.08
N ASN A 314 -12.33 -13.15 6.45
CA ASN A 314 -11.71 -13.20 7.76
C ASN A 314 -10.21 -12.88 7.63
N LEU A 315 -9.80 -11.68 8.05
CA LEU A 315 -8.43 -11.20 7.89
C LEU A 315 -7.50 -11.68 9.02
N ILE A 316 -6.32 -12.21 8.66
CA ILE A 316 -5.21 -12.53 9.56
C ILE A 316 -3.97 -11.79 9.03
N VAL A 317 -3.52 -10.76 9.76
CA VAL A 317 -2.42 -9.88 9.33
C VAL A 317 -1.23 -9.95 10.27
N ALA A 318 -0.03 -10.03 9.69
CA ALA A 318 1.23 -9.93 10.41
C ALA A 318 2.09 -8.77 9.87
N HIS A 319 2.74 -8.02 10.77
CA HIS A 319 3.66 -6.92 10.43
C HIS A 319 4.73 -6.74 11.52
N GLN A 320 5.73 -5.88 11.31
CA GLN A 320 6.87 -5.75 12.23
C GLN A 320 6.69 -4.69 13.33
N TYR A 321 6.29 -3.48 12.97
CA TYR A 321 6.15 -2.33 13.87
C TYR A 321 5.09 -1.34 13.36
N ILE A 322 4.43 -0.63 14.29
CA ILE A 322 3.17 0.10 14.02
C ILE A 322 3.37 1.30 13.09
N GLU A 323 4.53 1.96 13.15
CA GLU A 323 4.88 3.16 12.37
C GLU A 323 4.90 2.92 10.84
N GLN A 324 4.89 1.66 10.38
CA GLN A 324 4.79 1.33 8.95
C GLN A 324 3.37 1.46 8.37
N LEU A 325 2.36 1.64 9.21
CA LEU A 325 0.95 1.64 8.85
C LEU A 325 0.43 3.07 8.70
N ASP A 326 -0.44 3.31 7.71
CA ASP A 326 -1.01 4.64 7.48
C ASP A 326 -1.91 5.07 8.65
N GLU A 327 -2.03 6.38 8.89
CA GLU A 327 -2.83 6.98 9.98
C GLU A 327 -4.30 6.52 10.00
N LYS A 328 -4.84 6.06 8.87
CA LYS A 328 -6.20 5.48 8.75
C LYS A 328 -6.28 3.99 9.10
N VAL A 329 -5.20 3.24 8.91
CA VAL A 329 -5.16 1.78 9.06
C VAL A 329 -4.96 1.40 10.53
N THR A 330 -4.04 2.07 11.24
CA THR A 330 -3.75 1.78 12.65
C THR A 330 -4.99 1.87 13.57
N PRO A 331 -5.85 2.92 13.50
CA PRO A 331 -7.08 2.96 14.27
C PRO A 331 -8.11 1.92 13.82
N ALA A 332 -8.15 1.56 12.54
CA ALA A 332 -9.06 0.53 12.02
C ALA A 332 -8.68 -0.88 12.48
N ILE A 333 -7.40 -1.13 12.79
CA ILE A 333 -6.95 -2.37 13.43
C ILE A 333 -7.42 -2.41 14.88
N PHE A 334 -6.98 -1.47 15.72
CA PHE A 334 -7.30 -1.48 17.14
C PHE A 334 -8.80 -1.31 17.45
N GLY A 335 -9.55 -0.64 16.56
CA GLY A 335 -11.00 -0.46 16.72
C GLY A 335 -11.85 -1.67 16.32
N ASN A 336 -11.36 -2.59 15.49
CA ASN A 336 -12.18 -3.68 14.93
C ASN A 336 -11.64 -5.10 15.17
N VAL A 337 -10.33 -5.27 15.41
CA VAL A 337 -9.74 -6.61 15.56
C VAL A 337 -10.04 -7.22 16.93
N GLY A 338 -10.71 -8.38 16.92
CA GLY A 338 -11.11 -9.09 18.13
C GLY A 338 -9.98 -9.86 18.84
N THR A 339 -8.98 -10.37 18.10
CA THR A 339 -7.83 -11.10 18.69
C THR A 339 -6.50 -10.45 18.32
N ILE A 340 -5.77 -10.01 19.35
CA ILE A 340 -4.46 -9.35 19.24
C ILE A 340 -3.39 -10.25 19.84
N ILE A 341 -2.30 -10.47 19.08
CA ILE A 341 -1.15 -11.29 19.47
C ILE A 341 0.12 -10.44 19.32
N THR A 342 0.86 -10.26 20.42
CA THR A 342 2.15 -9.56 20.43
C THR A 342 3.29 -10.53 20.75
N MET A 343 4.32 -10.54 19.91
CA MET A 343 5.63 -11.14 20.16
C MET A 343 6.57 -10.05 20.70
N ARG A 344 7.91 -10.28 20.68
CA ARG A 344 8.87 -9.21 21.00
C ARG A 344 8.76 -8.04 20.00
N VAL A 345 8.48 -6.83 20.51
CA VAL A 345 8.30 -5.60 19.73
C VAL A 345 9.33 -4.51 20.08
N GLY A 346 9.25 -3.32 19.48
CA GLY A 346 10.00 -2.12 19.87
C GLY A 346 9.48 -1.47 21.16
N ALA A 347 10.20 -0.47 21.69
CA ALA A 347 9.75 0.28 22.86
C ALA A 347 8.51 1.14 22.53
N ALA A 348 8.57 1.91 21.44
CA ALA A 348 7.43 2.71 20.96
C ALA A 348 6.22 1.85 20.58
N ASP A 349 6.44 0.65 20.01
CA ASP A 349 5.37 -0.32 19.81
C ASP A 349 4.77 -0.78 21.15
N ALA A 350 5.60 -1.12 22.13
CA ALA A 350 5.16 -1.61 23.44
C ALA A 350 4.39 -0.54 24.23
N GLU A 351 4.78 0.73 24.14
CA GLU A 351 4.03 1.89 24.66
C GLU A 351 2.66 2.00 23.98
N ALA A 352 2.60 1.88 22.65
CA ALA A 352 1.34 1.92 21.91
C ALA A 352 0.43 0.69 22.15
N MET A 353 1.02 -0.47 22.47
CA MET A 353 0.30 -1.70 22.80
C MET A 353 -0.12 -1.78 24.28
N GLU A 354 0.43 -0.95 25.18
CA GLU A 354 0.16 -0.99 26.62
C GLU A 354 -1.34 -0.92 26.93
N THR A 355 -2.06 -0.01 26.26
CA THR A 355 -3.50 0.22 26.45
C THR A 355 -4.36 -1.02 26.13
N GLU A 356 -3.90 -1.90 25.25
CA GLU A 356 -4.60 -3.14 24.91
C GLU A 356 -4.33 -4.27 25.90
N PHE A 357 -3.16 -4.27 26.56
CA PHE A 357 -2.68 -5.33 27.44
C PHE A 357 -2.73 -5.00 28.94
N ALA A 358 -2.95 -3.74 29.30
CA ALA A 358 -3.11 -3.30 30.67
C ALA A 358 -4.37 -3.93 31.34
N PRO A 359 -4.33 -4.23 32.64
CA PRO A 359 -3.22 -4.07 33.58
C PRO A 359 -2.33 -5.33 33.70
N ALA A 360 -2.38 -6.26 32.73
CA ALA A 360 -1.79 -7.59 32.86
C ALA A 360 -0.29 -7.66 32.51
N PHE A 361 0.18 -6.80 31.60
CA PHE A 361 1.57 -6.69 31.17
C PHE A 361 1.98 -5.23 31.01
N THR A 362 3.26 -4.92 31.21
CA THR A 362 3.84 -3.59 30.97
C THR A 362 4.59 -3.53 29.63
N PRO A 363 5.01 -2.35 29.15
CA PRO A 363 5.83 -2.24 27.94
C PRO A 363 7.15 -3.04 28.04
N GLU A 364 7.76 -3.10 29.23
CA GLU A 364 8.99 -3.85 29.48
C GLU A 364 8.81 -5.36 29.25
N ASP A 365 7.66 -5.93 29.63
CA ASP A 365 7.36 -7.35 29.38
C ASP A 365 7.40 -7.65 27.87
N MET A 366 6.76 -6.79 27.05
CA MET A 366 6.68 -6.97 25.59
C MET A 366 8.04 -6.79 24.89
N VAL A 367 8.91 -5.92 25.42
CA VAL A 367 10.27 -5.74 24.91
C VAL A 367 11.18 -6.93 25.27
N ASN A 368 10.91 -7.62 26.40
CA ASN A 368 11.74 -8.72 26.89
C ASN A 368 11.30 -10.12 26.44
N LEU A 369 10.03 -10.34 26.07
CA LEU A 369 9.45 -11.58 25.51
C LEU A 369 10.46 -12.44 24.74
N ALA A 370 10.61 -13.74 25.07
CA ALA A 370 11.54 -14.60 24.35
C ALA A 370 11.02 -15.00 22.96
N LYS A 371 11.91 -15.55 22.11
CA LYS A 371 11.53 -16.12 20.80
C LYS A 371 10.43 -17.18 20.98
N PHE A 372 9.42 -17.19 20.12
CA PHE A 372 8.25 -18.08 20.19
C PHE A 372 7.34 -17.90 21.42
N GLN A 373 7.59 -16.91 22.29
CA GLN A 373 6.64 -16.49 23.32
C GLN A 373 5.72 -15.39 22.77
N ILE A 374 4.48 -15.38 23.23
CA ILE A 374 3.47 -14.38 22.92
C ILE A 374 2.74 -13.94 24.19
N TYR A 375 2.35 -12.67 24.22
CA TYR A 375 1.16 -12.26 24.95
C TYR A 375 0.01 -12.12 23.96
N LEU A 376 -1.19 -12.48 24.39
CA LEU A 376 -2.38 -12.33 23.57
C LEU A 376 -3.60 -11.90 24.37
N LYS A 377 -4.45 -11.14 23.68
CA LYS A 377 -5.82 -10.80 24.05
C LYS A 377 -6.70 -11.61 23.11
N LEU A 378 -7.09 -12.80 23.56
CA LEU A 378 -7.87 -13.75 22.76
C LEU A 378 -9.35 -13.38 22.84
N MET A 379 -10.10 -13.53 21.75
CA MET A 379 -11.55 -13.53 21.82
C MET A 379 -12.07 -14.96 21.96
N VAL A 380 -13.02 -15.15 22.88
CA VAL A 380 -13.71 -16.41 23.15
C VAL A 380 -15.20 -16.11 23.28
N ASP A 381 -16.02 -16.72 22.44
CA ASP A 381 -17.48 -16.57 22.43
C ASP A 381 -17.92 -15.09 22.33
N GLY A 382 -17.20 -14.31 21.51
CA GLY A 382 -17.43 -12.89 21.28
C GLY A 382 -16.93 -11.96 22.39
N VAL A 383 -16.31 -12.48 23.45
CA VAL A 383 -15.78 -11.71 24.59
C VAL A 383 -14.25 -11.74 24.58
N ALA A 384 -13.61 -10.57 24.64
CA ALA A 384 -12.16 -10.49 24.81
C ALA A 384 -11.76 -10.94 26.22
N THR A 385 -10.86 -11.92 26.31
CA THR A 385 -10.33 -12.39 27.60
C THR A 385 -9.43 -11.34 28.24
N PRO A 386 -9.20 -11.39 29.56
CA PRO A 386 -8.00 -10.80 30.14
C PRO A 386 -6.76 -11.25 29.35
N PRO A 387 -5.78 -10.37 29.08
CA PRO A 387 -4.57 -10.75 28.37
C PRO A 387 -3.76 -11.80 29.15
N PHE A 388 -3.14 -12.74 28.44
CA PHE A 388 -2.35 -13.82 29.06
C PHE A 388 -1.12 -14.20 28.22
N SER A 389 -0.27 -15.07 28.79
CA SER A 389 0.97 -15.54 28.16
C SER A 389 0.86 -16.96 27.61
N ALA A 390 1.46 -17.17 26.44
CA ALA A 390 1.51 -18.47 25.78
C ALA A 390 2.80 -18.62 24.95
N ASN A 391 3.01 -19.81 24.42
CA ASN A 391 4.03 -20.10 23.42
C ASN A 391 3.35 -20.45 22.09
N THR A 392 3.91 -20.05 20.96
CA THR A 392 3.45 -20.51 19.63
C THR A 392 3.75 -22.00 19.44
N LEU A 393 2.90 -22.72 18.72
CA LEU A 393 3.21 -24.10 18.32
C LEU A 393 4.39 -24.16 17.33
N SER A 394 5.16 -25.24 17.39
CA SER A 394 6.09 -25.64 16.31
C SER A 394 5.33 -25.88 15.00
N PRO A 395 6.01 -25.95 13.82
CA PRO A 395 5.37 -26.37 12.57
C PRO A 395 4.56 -27.67 12.76
N VAL A 396 3.26 -27.61 12.49
CA VAL A 396 2.29 -28.69 12.81
C VAL A 396 2.22 -29.75 11.72
N SER A 397 2.47 -29.36 10.48
CA SER A 397 2.30 -30.15 9.26
C SER A 397 3.55 -30.97 8.90
N LYS A 398 3.34 -32.03 8.11
CA LYS A 398 4.42 -32.79 7.44
C LYS A 398 4.48 -32.37 5.97
N ARG A 399 5.68 -32.38 5.39
CA ARG A 399 5.89 -32.18 3.95
C ARG A 399 5.05 -33.20 3.16
N THR A 400 4.38 -32.76 2.11
CA THR A 400 3.56 -33.62 1.24
C THR A 400 4.16 -33.80 -0.15
N GLU A 401 5.30 -33.16 -0.43
CA GLU A 401 6.05 -33.26 -1.70
C GLU A 401 5.18 -32.93 -2.92
N SER A 402 4.24 -32.01 -2.71
CA SER A 402 3.15 -31.67 -3.61
C SER A 402 3.44 -30.45 -4.49
N GLU A 403 4.56 -29.75 -4.27
CA GLU A 403 4.96 -28.53 -4.98
C GLU A 403 4.78 -28.65 -6.51
N ALA A 404 5.43 -29.64 -7.13
CA ALA A 404 5.41 -29.83 -8.58
C ALA A 404 4.02 -30.17 -9.13
N ALA A 405 3.21 -30.93 -8.37
CA ALA A 405 1.85 -31.29 -8.75
C ALA A 405 0.90 -30.08 -8.68
N VAL A 406 1.03 -29.25 -7.64
CA VAL A 406 0.30 -27.98 -7.49
C VAL A 406 0.66 -26.99 -8.59
N ILE A 407 1.94 -26.82 -8.92
CA ILE A 407 2.38 -25.94 -10.00
C ILE A 407 1.83 -26.42 -11.35
N ALA A 408 1.89 -27.72 -11.65
CA ALA A 408 1.36 -28.28 -12.90
C ALA A 408 -0.16 -28.09 -13.03
N GLN A 409 -0.94 -28.49 -12.01
CA GLN A 409 -2.40 -28.32 -11.99
C GLN A 409 -2.83 -26.85 -12.08
N SER A 410 -2.08 -25.93 -11.45
CA SER A 410 -2.43 -24.52 -11.44
C SER A 410 -2.13 -23.87 -12.79
N ARG A 411 -1.04 -24.26 -13.46
CA ARG A 411 -0.73 -23.82 -14.83
C ARG A 411 -1.80 -24.29 -15.83
N GLU A 412 -2.21 -25.57 -15.75
CA GLU A 412 -3.22 -26.17 -16.63
C GLU A 412 -4.57 -25.43 -16.57
N ARG A 413 -4.95 -24.91 -15.39
CA ARG A 413 -6.29 -24.35 -15.14
C ARG A 413 -6.36 -22.83 -15.11
N TYR A 414 -5.29 -22.16 -14.73
CA TYR A 414 -5.31 -20.73 -14.37
C TYR A 414 -4.25 -19.89 -15.09
N ALA A 415 -3.47 -20.45 -16.00
CA ALA A 415 -2.52 -19.70 -16.82
C ALA A 415 -2.74 -19.93 -18.33
N GLU A 416 -2.22 -19.03 -19.15
CA GLU A 416 -2.04 -19.28 -20.58
C GLU A 416 -0.54 -19.27 -20.93
N PRO A 417 -0.09 -20.02 -21.96
CA PRO A 417 1.28 -19.94 -22.43
C PRO A 417 1.62 -18.53 -22.92
N ARG A 418 2.76 -18.00 -22.47
CA ARG A 418 3.24 -16.64 -22.76
C ARG A 418 3.11 -16.19 -24.21
N ALA A 419 3.44 -17.05 -25.18
CA ALA A 419 3.37 -16.72 -26.60
C ALA A 419 1.94 -16.33 -27.07
N VAL A 420 0.91 -17.02 -26.55
CA VAL A 420 -0.51 -16.75 -26.86
C VAL A 420 -0.92 -15.39 -26.28
N ILE A 421 -0.41 -15.03 -25.11
CA ILE A 421 -0.66 -13.73 -24.48
C ILE A 421 0.06 -12.61 -25.23
N GLU A 422 1.33 -12.78 -25.62
CA GLU A 422 2.07 -11.76 -26.34
C GLU A 422 1.46 -11.48 -27.74
N GLU A 423 0.93 -12.51 -28.41
CA GLU A 423 0.13 -12.34 -29.64
C GLU A 423 -1.17 -11.55 -29.38
N LYS A 424 -1.95 -11.92 -28.35
CA LYS A 424 -3.17 -11.20 -27.95
C LYS A 424 -2.89 -9.73 -27.59
N VAL A 425 -1.76 -9.46 -26.91
CA VAL A 425 -1.35 -8.11 -26.50
C VAL A 425 -0.87 -7.27 -27.69
N LEU A 426 -0.19 -7.87 -28.68
CA LEU A 426 0.20 -7.19 -29.93
C LEU A 426 -1.02 -6.79 -30.77
N LYS A 427 -2.02 -7.68 -30.86
CA LYS A 427 -3.32 -7.42 -31.48
C LYS A 427 -4.08 -6.33 -30.74
N TRP A 428 -4.16 -6.43 -29.41
CA TRP A 428 -4.84 -5.44 -28.57
C TRP A 428 -4.17 -4.06 -28.65
N SER A 429 -2.84 -3.97 -28.76
CA SER A 429 -2.11 -2.69 -28.87
C SER A 429 -2.25 -2.03 -30.25
N GLY A 430 -2.65 -2.78 -31.28
CA GLY A 430 -2.74 -2.31 -32.66
C GLY A 430 -1.39 -2.21 -33.38
N MET A 431 -0.35 -2.87 -32.86
CA MET A 431 1.03 -2.79 -33.39
C MET A 431 1.31 -3.73 -34.57
N GLU A 432 0.33 -4.50 -35.05
CA GLU A 432 0.48 -5.40 -36.21
C GLU A 432 1.01 -4.69 -37.46
N ALA A 433 0.59 -3.44 -37.70
CA ALA A 433 1.09 -2.63 -38.82
C ALA A 433 2.58 -2.27 -38.70
N ALA A 434 3.11 -2.18 -37.48
CA ALA A 434 4.52 -1.84 -37.22
C ALA A 434 5.44 -3.07 -37.35
N THR A 435 4.98 -4.26 -36.99
CA THR A 435 5.76 -5.51 -37.17
C THR A 435 5.73 -6.01 -38.61
N ALA A 436 4.60 -5.89 -39.31
CA ALA A 436 4.52 -6.22 -40.74
C ALA A 436 5.52 -5.43 -41.60
N ALA A 437 5.72 -4.14 -41.27
CA ALA A 437 6.68 -3.27 -41.95
C ALA A 437 8.17 -3.63 -41.72
N VAL A 438 8.48 -4.47 -40.73
CA VAL A 438 9.86 -4.91 -40.40
C VAL A 438 10.18 -6.30 -40.97
N ILE A 439 9.16 -7.07 -41.37
CA ILE A 439 9.29 -8.47 -41.82
C ILE A 439 9.22 -8.60 -43.35
N ALA A 440 8.85 -7.54 -44.08
CA ALA A 440 8.82 -7.54 -45.55
C ALA A 440 10.23 -7.69 -46.16
N PRO A 441 10.55 -8.79 -46.88
CA PRO A 441 11.83 -8.95 -47.55
C PRO A 441 11.86 -8.14 -48.86
N SER A 442 12.98 -7.49 -49.14
CA SER A 442 13.19 -6.74 -50.38
C SER A 442 13.43 -7.67 -51.58
N THR A 443 12.36 -8.16 -52.20
CA THR A 443 12.41 -9.04 -53.37
C THR A 443 12.60 -8.27 -54.67
N GLU A 444 13.83 -7.89 -55.02
CA GLU A 444 14.19 -7.54 -56.41
C GLU A 444 15.71 -7.57 -56.69
N ALA A 445 16.27 -8.75 -56.94
CA ALA A 445 17.52 -8.93 -57.72
C ALA A 445 17.74 -10.40 -58.13
N GLN A 446 18.00 -10.61 -59.42
CA GLN A 446 18.68 -11.77 -60.04
C GLN A 446 18.08 -13.18 -59.82
N ALA A 447 17.53 -13.71 -60.91
CA ALA A 447 17.35 -15.15 -61.15
C ALA A 447 18.58 -15.74 -61.88
N GLU A 448 18.49 -17.03 -62.24
CA GLU A 448 19.43 -17.80 -63.08
C GLU A 448 20.78 -18.21 -62.45
N THR A 449 20.82 -19.42 -61.87
CA THR A 449 21.69 -20.51 -62.36
C THR A 449 21.24 -21.87 -61.80
N GLU A 450 21.78 -22.97 -62.35
CA GLU A 450 21.23 -24.33 -62.25
C GLU A 450 21.55 -25.09 -60.94
N ALA A 451 20.84 -26.20 -60.71
CA ALA A 451 20.96 -27.03 -59.52
C ALA A 451 21.87 -28.25 -59.73
N ALA A 452 22.83 -28.45 -58.81
CA ALA A 452 23.61 -29.67 -58.63
C ALA A 452 23.89 -29.89 -57.12
N PRO A 453 24.08 -31.13 -56.63
CA PRO A 453 23.99 -31.45 -55.21
C PRO A 453 25.23 -31.10 -54.37
N ILE A 454 25.01 -30.93 -53.06
CA ILE A 454 26.01 -30.55 -52.07
C ILE A 454 27.02 -31.68 -51.83
N ALA A 455 28.31 -31.39 -52.03
CA ALA A 455 29.43 -32.16 -51.48
C ALA A 455 29.97 -31.45 -50.22
N ALA A 456 30.30 -32.22 -49.17
CA ALA A 456 30.59 -31.66 -47.84
C ALA A 456 32.09 -31.65 -47.49
N ALA A 457 32.66 -30.47 -47.23
CA ALA A 457 33.92 -30.23 -46.51
C ALA A 457 34.07 -28.72 -46.19
N PRO A 458 34.93 -28.31 -45.24
CA PRO A 458 35.00 -28.78 -43.85
C PRO A 458 34.78 -27.61 -42.86
N ALA A 459 34.43 -27.89 -41.61
CA ALA A 459 34.27 -26.85 -40.59
C ALA A 459 35.64 -26.29 -40.11
N ALA A 460 35.73 -24.96 -39.97
CA ALA A 460 36.90 -24.29 -39.39
C ALA A 460 36.94 -24.47 -37.86
N VAL A 461 38.14 -24.63 -37.29
CA VAL A 461 38.34 -24.94 -35.87
C VAL A 461 38.20 -23.71 -34.99
N ALA A 462 37.30 -23.76 -34.01
CA ALA A 462 37.29 -22.87 -32.85
C ALA A 462 38.15 -23.46 -31.72
N PRO A 463 38.87 -22.64 -30.91
CA PRO A 463 39.76 -23.13 -29.88
C PRO A 463 39.02 -23.76 -28.69
N SER A 464 39.36 -24.99 -28.34
CA SER A 464 38.79 -25.70 -27.19
C SER A 464 39.37 -25.20 -25.85
N VAL A 465 38.52 -24.63 -24.99
CA VAL A 465 38.88 -24.38 -23.59
C VAL A 465 38.73 -25.69 -22.82
N GLN A 466 39.85 -26.25 -22.34
CA GLN A 466 39.82 -27.37 -21.40
C GLN A 466 39.46 -26.87 -19.99
N TYR A 467 38.41 -27.45 -19.41
CA TYR A 467 38.12 -27.30 -17.98
C TYR A 467 38.88 -28.36 -17.18
N PRO A 468 39.39 -28.05 -15.98
CA PRO A 468 40.03 -29.05 -15.12
C PRO A 468 39.00 -30.10 -14.65
N ALA A 469 39.47 -31.30 -14.37
CA ALA A 469 38.64 -32.40 -13.90
C ALA A 469 38.01 -32.10 -12.52
N ILE A 470 36.80 -32.62 -12.30
CA ILE A 470 36.08 -32.52 -11.03
C ILE A 470 36.67 -33.55 -10.06
N LYS A 471 37.07 -33.10 -8.87
CA LYS A 471 37.52 -33.98 -7.77
C LYS A 471 36.40 -34.91 -7.30
N THR A 472 36.74 -36.11 -6.83
CA THR A 472 35.78 -37.03 -6.22
C THR A 472 35.45 -36.65 -4.77
N GLU A 473 34.31 -37.13 -4.25
CA GLU A 473 33.84 -36.79 -2.90
C GLU A 473 34.86 -37.20 -1.81
N GLU A 474 35.52 -38.35 -1.94
CA GLU A 474 36.61 -38.76 -1.02
C GLU A 474 37.81 -37.79 -0.97
N GLU A 475 38.09 -37.02 -2.04
CA GLU A 475 39.14 -36.01 -2.01
C GLU A 475 38.69 -34.72 -1.31
N LEU A 476 37.40 -34.40 -1.40
CA LEU A 476 36.79 -33.24 -0.75
C LEU A 476 36.64 -33.45 0.76
N GLU A 477 36.26 -34.66 1.19
CA GLU A 477 36.15 -34.99 2.63
C GLU A 477 37.51 -34.97 3.34
N ARG A 478 38.60 -35.38 2.68
CA ARG A 478 39.96 -35.30 3.25
C ARG A 478 40.49 -33.88 3.39
N GLU A 479 40.04 -32.93 2.55
CA GLU A 479 40.41 -31.51 2.65
C GLU A 479 39.54 -30.73 3.66
N ALA A 480 38.47 -31.32 4.20
CA ALA A 480 37.51 -30.65 5.08
C ALA A 480 37.93 -30.58 6.57
N ASP A 481 38.70 -31.55 7.06
CA ASP A 481 39.03 -31.68 8.50
C ASP A 481 40.13 -30.70 8.98
N THR A 482 40.78 -29.99 8.05
CA THR A 482 41.69 -28.87 8.35
C THR A 482 41.02 -27.53 8.04
N GLY A 483 40.55 -26.82 9.09
CA GLY A 483 39.72 -25.60 8.98
C GLY A 483 40.41 -24.34 8.43
N GLU A 484 40.89 -24.36 7.19
CA GLU A 484 41.63 -23.26 6.56
C GLU A 484 40.79 -22.37 5.61
N TYR A 485 39.54 -22.74 5.32
CA TYR A 485 38.67 -22.11 4.30
C TYR A 485 38.27 -20.64 4.55
N LEU A 486 38.65 -20.03 5.67
CA LEU A 486 38.37 -18.62 6.01
C LEU A 486 39.58 -17.66 5.88
N ARG A 487 40.71 -18.10 5.32
CA ARG A 487 41.88 -17.23 5.07
C ARG A 487 42.04 -16.87 3.60
N ILE A 488 41.80 -15.59 3.26
CA ILE A 488 42.14 -15.03 1.94
C ILE A 488 43.65 -15.08 1.77
N LYS A 489 44.16 -15.87 0.81
CA LYS A 489 45.60 -16.01 0.54
C LYS A 489 46.24 -14.63 0.27
N PRO A 490 47.44 -14.32 0.81
CA PRO A 490 48.05 -12.99 0.73
C PRO A 490 48.15 -12.43 -0.69
N GLU A 491 48.41 -13.29 -1.68
CA GLU A 491 48.50 -12.96 -3.11
C GLU A 491 47.18 -12.40 -3.67
N ARG A 492 46.03 -12.98 -3.29
CA ARG A 492 44.71 -12.44 -3.66
C ARG A 492 44.44 -11.11 -2.96
N LEU A 493 44.89 -10.95 -1.71
CA LEU A 493 44.78 -9.69 -0.97
C LEU A 493 45.62 -8.59 -1.64
N ALA A 494 46.84 -8.91 -2.08
CA ALA A 494 47.70 -8.01 -2.85
C ALA A 494 47.11 -7.67 -4.24
N ALA A 495 46.53 -8.66 -4.94
CA ALA A 495 45.85 -8.43 -6.22
C ALA A 495 44.62 -7.49 -6.06
N ILE A 496 43.83 -7.67 -5.00
CA ILE A 496 42.71 -6.78 -4.66
C ILE A 496 43.24 -5.38 -4.30
N GLN A 497 44.29 -5.25 -3.50
CA GLN A 497 44.88 -3.94 -3.15
C GLN A 497 45.50 -3.23 -4.36
N SER A 498 46.13 -3.97 -5.30
CA SER A 498 46.69 -3.41 -6.54
C SER A 498 45.60 -2.92 -7.50
N SER A 499 44.49 -3.66 -7.62
CA SER A 499 43.36 -3.24 -8.46
C SER A 499 42.58 -2.06 -7.85
N ILE A 500 42.44 -2.01 -6.51
CA ILE A 500 41.91 -0.83 -5.79
C ILE A 500 42.82 0.39 -5.97
N THR A 501 44.14 0.25 -5.82
CA THR A 501 45.06 1.39 -6.02
C THR A 501 45.14 1.84 -7.47
N ALA A 502 45.03 0.94 -8.45
CA ALA A 502 44.87 1.29 -9.86
C ALA A 502 43.57 2.09 -10.13
N ALA A 503 42.44 1.66 -9.58
CA ALA A 503 41.17 2.37 -9.70
C ALA A 503 41.21 3.77 -9.02
N GLN A 504 41.83 3.87 -7.85
CA GLN A 504 42.03 5.14 -7.14
C GLN A 504 43.02 6.08 -7.85
N ALA A 505 44.04 5.53 -8.53
CA ALA A 505 44.95 6.31 -9.37
C ALA A 505 44.25 6.86 -10.62
N ALA A 506 43.39 6.06 -11.27
CA ALA A 506 42.58 6.51 -12.39
C ALA A 506 41.62 7.66 -12.00
N GLN A 507 40.93 7.54 -10.86
CA GLN A 507 40.03 8.59 -10.36
C GLN A 507 40.76 9.89 -9.95
N LYS A 508 42.06 9.84 -9.63
CA LYS A 508 42.85 11.03 -9.21
C LYS A 508 43.32 11.94 -10.36
N LYS A 509 43.06 11.59 -11.63
CA LYS A 509 43.42 12.42 -12.81
C LYS A 509 42.23 13.14 -13.48
N SER A 510 41.24 13.60 -12.71
CA SER A 510 40.32 14.66 -13.14
C SER A 510 40.33 15.84 -12.17
N LYS A 511 41.00 16.95 -12.55
CA LYS A 511 40.89 18.22 -11.81
C LYS A 511 39.50 18.81 -12.03
N LYS A 512 38.58 18.62 -11.08
CA LYS A 512 37.32 19.38 -11.05
C LYS A 512 37.64 20.87 -10.82
N PRO A 513 37.09 21.80 -11.60
CA PRO A 513 37.33 23.24 -11.40
C PRO A 513 36.69 23.69 -10.08
N ALA A 514 37.42 24.52 -9.32
CA ALA A 514 36.94 25.14 -8.09
C ALA A 514 36.59 26.61 -8.35
N PHE A 515 35.38 27.01 -7.99
CA PHE A 515 34.85 28.35 -8.19
C PHE A 515 34.73 29.08 -6.85
N LYS A 516 35.29 30.28 -6.76
CA LYS A 516 35.21 31.15 -5.57
C LYS A 516 33.87 31.90 -5.53
N HIS A 517 33.21 31.84 -4.38
CA HIS A 517 31.92 32.50 -4.09
C HIS A 517 32.05 33.35 -2.82
N THR A 518 31.26 34.44 -2.73
CA THR A 518 31.34 35.45 -1.66
C THR A 518 29.99 35.63 -0.98
N CYS A 519 29.96 35.72 0.35
CA CYS A 519 28.73 35.92 1.11
C CYS A 519 28.18 37.35 0.96
N SER A 520 27.00 37.51 0.37
CA SER A 520 26.25 38.77 0.22
C SER A 520 25.72 39.38 1.54
N ARG A 521 26.08 38.83 2.71
CA ARG A 521 25.74 39.38 4.04
C ARG A 521 26.94 39.59 4.98
N CYS A 522 28.06 38.89 4.77
CA CYS A 522 29.24 39.02 5.63
C CYS A 522 30.60 39.00 4.90
N GLY A 523 30.64 39.07 3.56
CA GLY A 523 31.88 39.14 2.77
C GLY A 523 32.74 37.87 2.74
N LYS A 524 32.49 36.89 3.63
CA LYS A 524 33.23 35.63 3.73
C LYS A 524 33.23 34.87 2.39
N THR A 525 34.42 34.57 1.87
CA THR A 525 34.64 33.79 0.64
C THR A 525 34.82 32.30 0.91
N TRP A 526 34.40 31.46 -0.03
CA TRP A 526 34.64 30.01 -0.02
C TRP A 526 34.71 29.45 -1.46
N GLU A 527 35.18 28.22 -1.61
CA GLU A 527 35.26 27.52 -2.91
C GLU A 527 34.23 26.39 -3.01
N LEU A 528 33.68 26.18 -4.22
CA LEU A 528 32.81 25.05 -4.56
C LEU A 528 33.19 24.45 -5.91
N ALA A 529 33.04 23.14 -6.06
CA ALA A 529 33.23 22.43 -7.33
C ALA A 529 32.07 22.63 -8.35
N ILE A 530 31.18 23.58 -8.08
CA ILE A 530 30.01 23.95 -8.89
C ILE A 530 29.88 25.48 -8.86
N GLN A 531 29.64 26.08 -10.02
CA GLN A 531 29.40 27.52 -10.14
C GLN A 531 27.93 27.83 -9.84
N LEU A 532 27.68 28.50 -8.71
CA LEU A 532 26.36 29.04 -8.35
C LEU A 532 26.01 30.29 -9.19
N ASP A 533 24.72 30.55 -9.37
CA ASP A 533 24.17 31.72 -10.07
C ASP A 533 24.50 33.03 -9.32
N PRO A 534 25.40 33.89 -9.84
CA PRO A 534 25.85 35.09 -9.15
C PRO A 534 24.83 36.24 -9.18
N SER A 535 23.70 36.08 -9.89
CA SER A 535 22.62 37.07 -9.92
C SER A 535 21.71 37.02 -8.70
N ARG A 536 21.86 36.00 -7.86
CA ARG A 536 21.10 35.81 -6.61
C ARG A 536 22.02 36.03 -5.41
N PRO A 537 21.58 36.71 -4.34
CA PRO A 537 22.42 36.92 -3.17
C PRO A 537 22.75 35.57 -2.52
N MET A 538 24.05 35.27 -2.47
CA MET A 538 24.59 34.02 -1.94
C MET A 538 24.94 34.20 -0.47
N TYR A 539 24.49 33.29 0.39
CA TYR A 539 24.75 33.35 1.82
C TYR A 539 25.54 32.12 2.27
N CYS A 540 26.61 32.33 3.03
CA CYS A 540 27.34 31.24 3.68
C CYS A 540 26.44 30.52 4.70
N ALA A 541 26.89 29.35 5.18
CA ALA A 541 26.14 28.52 6.14
C ALA A 541 25.71 29.32 7.39
N GLU A 542 26.59 30.16 7.92
CA GLU A 542 26.33 31.03 9.09
C GLU A 542 25.25 32.11 8.83
N CYS A 543 25.20 32.69 7.63
CA CYS A 543 24.26 33.77 7.30
C CYS A 543 22.89 33.28 6.79
N ARG A 544 22.81 32.05 6.26
CA ARG A 544 21.55 31.44 5.77
C ARG A 544 20.38 31.47 6.78
N PRO A 545 20.52 31.01 8.04
CA PRO A 545 19.38 30.89 8.96
C PRO A 545 18.79 32.26 9.32
N ILE A 546 19.63 33.23 9.65
CA ILE A 546 19.19 34.57 10.08
C ILE A 546 18.55 35.38 8.94
N VAL A 547 19.00 35.23 7.67
CA VAL A 547 18.26 35.78 6.51
C VAL A 547 16.88 35.15 6.33
N ALA A 548 16.72 33.86 6.67
CA ALA A 548 15.40 33.22 6.63
C ALA A 548 14.45 33.79 7.71
N GLU A 549 14.98 34.19 8.88
CA GLU A 549 14.19 34.88 9.91
C GLU A 549 13.82 36.31 9.53
N GLU A 550 14.76 37.10 8.99
CA GLU A 550 14.50 38.45 8.47
C GLU A 550 13.37 38.45 7.44
N ARG A 551 13.36 37.47 6.53
CA ARG A 551 12.29 37.27 5.54
C ARG A 551 10.95 36.87 6.18
N LYS A 552 10.97 36.01 7.21
CA LYS A 552 9.76 35.64 7.98
C LYS A 552 9.17 36.83 8.75
N LYS A 553 9.99 37.73 9.31
CA LYS A 553 9.52 38.97 9.97
C LYS A 553 8.82 39.90 8.98
N ARG A 554 9.47 40.23 7.85
CA ARG A 554 8.87 41.07 6.79
C ARG A 554 7.56 40.49 6.23
N GLN A 555 7.44 39.16 6.09
CA GLN A 555 6.18 38.53 5.70
C GLN A 555 5.08 38.66 6.76
N LYS A 556 5.39 38.63 8.06
CA LYS A 556 4.39 38.87 9.13
C LYS A 556 3.92 40.33 9.15
N GLU A 557 4.82 41.29 8.93
CA GLU A 557 4.52 42.72 8.88
C GLU A 557 3.61 43.08 7.70
N GLY A 558 3.94 42.61 6.49
CA GLY A 558 3.07 42.76 5.31
C GLY A 558 1.68 42.11 5.46
N ARG A 559 1.56 41.08 6.32
CA ARG A 559 0.27 40.44 6.68
C ARG A 559 -0.52 41.21 7.75
N ARG A 560 0.10 42.11 8.51
CA ARG A 560 -0.58 43.03 9.46
C ARG A 560 -1.19 44.23 8.73
N MET A 561 -0.47 44.85 7.79
CA MET A 561 -0.99 46.00 7.03
C MET A 561 -2.26 45.67 6.22
N ARG A 562 -2.39 44.43 5.72
CA ARG A 562 -3.60 43.95 5.01
C ARG A 562 -4.80 43.61 5.94
N LYS A 563 -4.81 44.09 7.19
CA LYS A 563 -5.88 43.82 8.17
C LYS A 563 -6.43 45.05 8.91
N ALA A 564 -6.10 46.26 8.47
CA ALA A 564 -6.81 47.47 8.92
C ALA A 564 -8.19 47.55 8.21
N PRO A 565 -9.31 47.76 8.93
CA PRO A 565 -10.61 47.97 8.32
C PRO A 565 -10.76 49.41 7.81
N VAL A 566 -11.50 49.59 6.71
CA VAL A 566 -11.89 50.90 6.15
C VAL A 566 -13.31 51.23 6.63
N PRO A 567 -13.61 52.47 7.10
CA PRO A 567 -14.96 52.87 7.49
C PRO A 567 -15.88 53.08 6.27
N PRO A 568 -17.21 52.90 6.41
CA PRO A 568 -18.16 53.07 5.31
C PRO A 568 -18.87 54.45 5.33
N GLU A 569 -18.97 55.11 4.17
CA GLU A 569 -19.82 56.29 3.97
C GLU A 569 -20.48 56.30 2.58
N GLY A 570 -21.62 56.99 2.48
CA GLY A 570 -21.93 57.86 1.33
C GLY A 570 -22.39 57.21 0.02
N ILE A 571 -23.71 57.08 -0.14
CA ILE A 571 -24.38 56.92 -1.45
C ILE A 571 -24.24 58.22 -2.27
N GLU A 572 -23.95 58.14 -3.58
CA GLU A 572 -24.69 58.87 -4.63
C GLU A 572 -24.31 58.43 -6.07
N SER A 573 -24.83 59.12 -7.09
CA SER A 573 -25.16 58.60 -8.42
C SER A 573 -24.14 58.84 -9.57
N ALA A 574 -24.38 58.14 -10.69
CA ALA A 574 -23.77 58.29 -12.03
C ALA A 574 -24.08 59.67 -12.71
N PRO A 575 -23.59 60.03 -13.94
CA PRO A 575 -22.96 59.15 -14.95
C PRO A 575 -21.81 59.71 -15.86
N ALA A 576 -21.26 58.79 -16.67
CA ALA A 576 -20.82 58.96 -18.07
C ALA A 576 -19.49 59.68 -18.48
N GLU A 577 -19.07 59.28 -19.69
CA GLU A 577 -18.16 59.89 -20.69
C GLU A 577 -16.61 59.78 -20.60
N MET A 578 -16.07 59.21 -21.70
CA MET A 578 -14.85 59.53 -22.48
C MET A 578 -13.52 59.93 -21.80
N GLY A 579 -12.44 59.23 -22.20
CA GLY A 579 -11.05 59.67 -21.97
C GLY A 579 -10.00 58.67 -22.48
N GLU A 580 -9.26 59.02 -23.52
CA GLU A 580 -8.13 58.23 -24.08
C GLU A 580 -6.92 58.23 -23.12
N GLY A 581 -6.06 57.19 -23.11
CA GLY A 581 -4.94 57.23 -22.14
C GLY A 581 -3.86 56.15 -22.02
N GLY A 582 -3.60 55.27 -23.01
CA GLY A 582 -2.30 54.59 -23.15
C GLY A 582 -1.78 53.58 -22.08
N PHE A 583 -0.65 52.95 -22.42
CA PHE A 583 0.24 52.12 -21.59
C PHE A 583 -0.35 50.96 -20.75
N ALA A 584 -0.48 49.80 -21.40
CA ALA A 584 -0.47 48.51 -20.70
C ALA A 584 0.92 48.20 -20.11
N SER A 585 1.05 48.17 -18.79
CA SER A 585 2.25 47.69 -18.09
C SER A 585 2.29 46.15 -18.03
N LYS A 586 3.50 45.58 -18.09
CA LYS A 586 3.74 44.13 -17.93
C LYS A 586 4.20 43.83 -16.51
N ASP A 587 3.40 43.14 -15.72
CA ASP A 587 3.87 42.42 -14.53
C ASP A 587 4.13 40.94 -14.88
N GLN A 588 5.35 40.66 -15.33
CA GLN A 588 5.84 39.28 -15.47
C GLN A 588 6.63 38.87 -14.22
N ALA A 589 6.35 37.68 -13.68
CA ALA A 589 7.03 37.18 -12.49
C ALA A 589 8.55 37.00 -12.72
N PRO A 590 9.40 37.32 -11.72
CA PRO A 590 10.84 37.38 -11.92
C PRO A 590 11.53 36.01 -11.90
N ASN A 591 12.36 35.72 -12.91
CA ASN A 591 13.78 36.11 -12.88
C ASN A 591 14.63 35.40 -13.97
N ARG A 592 15.09 36.15 -14.98
CA ARG A 592 16.30 35.85 -15.77
C ARG A 592 17.21 37.10 -15.71
N PRO A 593 18.54 36.97 -15.49
CA PRO A 593 19.37 38.10 -15.04
C PRO A 593 20.09 38.89 -16.13
N ARG A 594 20.34 40.19 -15.91
CA ARG A 594 21.28 41.01 -16.73
C ARG A 594 21.89 42.26 -16.02
N VAL A 595 23.02 42.06 -15.32
CA VAL A 595 24.30 42.81 -15.44
C VAL A 595 24.37 44.36 -15.21
N VAL A 596 25.20 44.76 -14.19
CA VAL A 596 26.15 45.93 -14.09
C VAL A 596 25.86 47.22 -13.25
N ARG A 597 26.84 47.54 -12.37
CA ARG A 597 27.29 48.86 -11.74
C ARG A 597 26.35 49.70 -10.85
N THR A 598 26.79 50.52 -9.88
CA THR A 598 27.91 50.53 -8.85
C THR A 598 27.63 51.65 -7.81
N GLU A 599 28.40 51.72 -6.71
CA GLU A 599 28.45 52.81 -5.67
C GLU A 599 27.22 52.90 -4.70
N GLY A 600 27.33 53.37 -3.44
CA GLY A 600 28.51 53.70 -2.61
C GLY A 600 28.17 54.37 -1.24
N ARG A 601 29.15 54.36 -0.29
CA ARG A 601 29.22 55.07 1.03
C ARG A 601 28.41 54.55 2.25
N GLU A 602 28.77 55.09 3.42
CA GLU A 602 28.61 54.52 4.78
C GLU A 602 28.38 55.58 5.88
N LEU A 603 27.74 55.17 7.01
CA LEU A 603 27.96 55.65 8.42
C LEU A 603 27.65 57.13 8.79
N PRO A 604 27.60 57.55 10.10
CA PRO A 604 27.35 56.80 11.35
C PRO A 604 26.14 57.34 12.20
N PRO A 605 26.18 57.77 13.50
CA PRO A 605 25.61 56.96 14.60
C PRO A 605 24.78 57.71 15.70
N MET A 606 24.50 56.98 16.80
CA MET A 606 24.25 57.40 18.21
C MET A 606 22.79 57.44 18.78
N PRO A 607 22.61 57.30 20.12
CA PRO A 607 21.46 56.60 20.76
C PRO A 607 20.83 57.49 21.89
N PRO A 608 20.37 57.00 23.08
CA PRO A 608 19.80 55.70 23.53
C PRO A 608 18.41 55.85 24.21
N GLU A 609 17.79 54.76 24.72
CA GLU A 609 16.96 54.79 25.96
C GLU A 609 16.55 53.38 26.50
N GLU A 610 16.94 53.12 27.76
CA GLU A 610 16.33 52.33 28.86
C GLU A 610 15.97 50.81 28.77
N GLU A 611 15.78 50.20 29.96
CA GLU A 611 15.78 48.76 30.31
C GLU A 611 14.33 48.24 30.65
N GLU A 612 13.98 46.98 30.98
CA GLU A 612 14.50 46.03 31.99
C GLU A 612 14.29 44.51 31.69
N THR A 613 14.93 43.69 32.52
CA THR A 613 14.95 42.20 32.64
C THR A 613 13.58 41.49 32.62
N ASP A 614 13.37 40.38 31.91
CA ASP A 614 13.86 38.98 32.09
C ASP A 614 13.21 38.17 33.24
N LEU A 615 12.26 37.30 32.87
CA LEU A 615 11.48 36.43 33.77
C LEU A 615 12.17 35.09 34.12
N LEU A 616 13.26 34.67 33.46
CA LEU A 616 13.77 33.29 33.60
C LEU A 616 14.31 32.97 35.01
N SER A 617 14.71 33.99 35.77
CA SER A 617 15.19 33.85 37.16
C SER A 617 14.10 33.38 38.15
N ALA A 618 12.83 33.67 37.88
CA ALA A 618 11.72 33.40 38.79
C ALA A 618 11.24 31.93 38.78
N ILE A 619 11.38 31.24 37.64
CA ILE A 619 10.72 29.94 37.41
C ILE A 619 11.50 28.76 38.02
N MET A 620 12.83 28.88 38.20
CA MET A 620 13.68 27.75 38.62
C MET A 620 13.66 27.41 40.12
N LYS A 621 12.88 28.11 40.96
CA LYS A 621 12.98 28.01 42.43
C LYS A 621 11.91 27.17 43.17
N ALA A 622 11.11 26.37 42.45
CA ALA A 622 9.98 25.61 43.03
C ALA A 622 10.01 24.08 42.75
N LYS A 623 10.78 23.32 43.54
CA LYS A 623 10.68 21.83 43.65
C LYS A 623 10.93 21.38 45.10
N GLY A 624 9.97 20.69 45.74
CA GLY A 624 10.08 20.46 47.20
C GLY A 624 9.21 19.43 47.94
N LYS A 625 8.46 18.50 47.28
CA LYS A 625 7.68 17.40 47.91
C LYS A 625 6.55 17.85 48.90
N PRO A 626 5.75 16.94 49.49
CA PRO A 626 4.98 15.86 48.83
C PRO A 626 3.44 15.97 49.07
N VAL A 627 2.72 14.94 48.61
CA VAL A 627 1.26 14.72 48.68
C VAL A 627 0.70 14.69 50.11
N GLU A 628 -0.40 15.41 50.38
CA GLU A 628 -1.61 14.92 51.09
C GLU A 628 -2.79 15.94 51.08
N LEU A 629 -3.34 16.32 49.92
CA LEU A 629 -4.54 17.21 49.87
C LEU A 629 -5.32 17.19 48.53
N ARG A 630 -5.67 16.01 48.01
CA ARG A 630 -6.41 15.88 46.72
C ARG A 630 -7.71 15.05 46.71
N LYS A 631 -8.18 14.53 47.84
CA LYS A 631 -9.43 13.74 47.89
C LYS A 631 -10.70 14.61 48.00
N GLN A 632 -10.71 15.59 48.91
CA GLN A 632 -11.89 16.42 49.23
C GLN A 632 -12.30 17.43 48.13
N VAL A 633 -11.47 17.66 47.10
CA VAL A 633 -11.79 18.61 46.01
C VAL A 633 -12.58 17.94 44.88
N LEU A 634 -12.32 16.65 44.60
CA LEU A 634 -12.96 15.92 43.50
C LEU A 634 -14.40 15.51 43.84
N GLU A 635 -14.66 15.08 45.08
CA GLU A 635 -16.01 14.69 45.53
C GLU A 635 -17.01 15.86 45.46
N LYS A 636 -16.55 17.11 45.66
CA LYS A 636 -17.37 18.32 45.51
C LYS A 636 -17.72 18.68 44.06
N GLN A 637 -16.98 18.20 43.07
CA GLN A 637 -17.24 18.52 41.65
C GLN A 637 -18.20 17.53 40.97
N ALA A 638 -18.35 16.31 41.50
CA ALA A 638 -19.28 15.32 40.96
C ALA A 638 -20.77 15.71 41.17
N GLY A 639 -21.14 16.17 42.36
CA GLY A 639 -22.55 16.42 42.73
C GLY A 639 -23.23 17.54 41.94
N ASP A 640 -22.48 18.54 41.46
CA ASP A 640 -23.05 19.77 40.88
C ASP A 640 -23.29 19.72 39.36
N VAL A 641 -23.04 18.56 38.75
CA VAL A 641 -23.35 18.24 37.34
C VAL A 641 -24.74 17.62 37.21
N GLU A 642 -25.13 16.75 38.16
CA GLU A 642 -26.41 16.03 38.10
C GLU A 642 -27.60 16.96 38.42
N SER A 643 -27.41 17.91 39.35
CA SER A 643 -28.38 18.95 39.70
C SER A 643 -28.84 19.79 38.50
N LYS A 644 -27.91 20.13 37.60
CA LYS A 644 -28.17 20.94 36.40
C LYS A 644 -28.86 20.16 35.28
N LYS A 645 -28.67 18.84 35.17
CA LYS A 645 -29.29 18.00 34.12
C LYS A 645 -30.82 17.84 34.33
N LYS A 646 -31.29 17.71 35.59
CA LYS A 646 -32.73 17.58 35.90
C LYS A 646 -33.55 18.85 35.67
N ARG A 647 -32.94 20.04 35.70
CA ARG A 647 -33.66 21.34 35.63
C ARG A 647 -34.05 21.79 34.21
N ARG A 648 -33.57 21.11 33.15
CA ARG A 648 -33.73 21.54 31.74
C ARG A 648 -34.84 20.82 30.96
N LYS A 649 -35.71 20.03 31.62
CA LYS A 649 -36.76 19.20 30.99
C LYS A 649 -38.21 19.51 31.42
N ARG A 650 -38.46 20.70 32.00
CA ARG A 650 -39.82 21.21 32.31
C ARG A 650 -39.94 22.69 31.91
N GLY A 651 -40.53 22.95 30.74
CA GLY A 651 -40.82 24.30 30.24
C GLY A 651 -41.08 24.28 28.73
N GLY A 652 -42.32 24.54 28.31
CA GLY A 652 -42.73 24.53 26.89
C GLY A 652 -44.11 23.90 26.68
N ARG A 653 -45.18 24.72 26.72
CA ARG A 653 -46.54 24.28 26.41
C ARG A 653 -47.39 25.46 25.92
N GLY A 654 -47.86 25.44 24.66
CA GLY A 654 -48.97 26.31 24.22
C GLY A 654 -49.01 26.72 22.73
N ARG A 655 -50.08 26.28 22.02
CA ARG A 655 -50.87 26.94 20.93
C ARG A 655 -50.11 27.39 19.63
N LYS A 656 -50.65 27.44 18.40
CA LYS A 656 -51.97 27.26 17.68
C LYS A 656 -51.61 27.06 16.16
N LYS A 657 -52.43 26.71 15.14
CA LYS A 657 -53.79 26.11 14.94
C LYS A 657 -54.00 25.77 13.44
N GLY A 658 -54.38 24.53 13.10
CA GLY A 658 -55.14 24.21 11.86
C GLY A 658 -54.49 23.26 10.84
N GLY A 659 -55.32 22.55 10.07
CA GLY A 659 -54.95 21.66 8.96
C GLY A 659 -55.72 20.34 8.93
N SER A 660 -56.63 20.17 7.96
CA SER A 660 -57.40 18.96 7.59
C SER A 660 -56.52 17.70 7.45
N GLU A 661 -56.85 16.57 8.09
CA GLU A 661 -57.77 15.50 7.63
C GLU A 661 -57.31 14.69 6.41
N THR A 662 -56.92 13.43 6.64
CA THR A 662 -57.49 12.24 5.98
C THR A 662 -57.11 10.97 6.77
N GLN A 663 -57.85 9.87 6.60
CA GLN A 663 -57.74 8.67 7.44
C GLN A 663 -56.93 7.54 6.78
N SER A 664 -56.16 6.80 7.58
CA SER A 664 -56.01 5.34 7.45
C SER A 664 -55.61 4.75 8.81
N VAL A 665 -55.90 3.46 9.04
CA VAL A 665 -55.87 2.84 10.38
C VAL A 665 -54.83 1.72 10.45
N ALA A 666 -53.98 1.76 11.47
CA ALA A 666 -53.15 0.63 11.91
C ALA A 666 -53.02 0.66 13.45
N ALA A 667 -53.23 -0.47 14.12
CA ALA A 667 -53.16 -0.60 15.57
C ALA A 667 -51.77 -1.10 16.03
N PRO A 668 -51.28 -0.71 17.22
CA PRO A 668 -49.94 -1.06 17.69
C PRO A 668 -49.86 -2.46 18.32
N THR A 669 -48.86 -3.25 17.90
CA THR A 669 -48.53 -4.57 18.46
C THR A 669 -47.95 -4.46 19.89
N PRO A 670 -48.33 -5.32 20.85
CA PRO A 670 -47.78 -5.30 22.21
C PRO A 670 -46.36 -5.90 22.28
N ALA A 671 -45.59 -5.48 23.30
CA ALA A 671 -44.23 -5.96 23.55
C ALA A 671 -44.18 -7.41 24.08
N PRO A 672 -43.12 -8.19 23.80
CA PRO A 672 -43.02 -9.59 24.20
C PRO A 672 -42.81 -9.77 25.71
N LYS A 673 -43.35 -10.86 26.26
CA LYS A 673 -43.08 -11.32 27.63
C LYS A 673 -41.87 -12.26 27.66
N ILE A 674 -41.12 -12.20 28.76
CA ILE A 674 -40.05 -13.15 29.08
C ILE A 674 -40.68 -14.47 29.52
N VAL A 675 -40.15 -15.59 29.04
CA VAL A 675 -40.55 -16.96 29.42
C VAL A 675 -39.35 -17.67 30.05
N ALA A 676 -39.59 -18.49 31.08
CA ALA A 676 -38.54 -19.22 31.79
C ALA A 676 -38.20 -20.57 31.11
N PRO A 677 -37.02 -21.17 31.34
CA PRO A 677 -36.62 -22.40 30.67
C PRO A 677 -37.37 -23.62 31.24
N GLY A 678 -38.01 -24.42 30.37
CA GLY A 678 -38.57 -25.72 30.79
C GLY A 678 -39.43 -26.46 29.77
N GLU A 679 -40.26 -25.75 28.98
CA GLU A 679 -41.29 -26.40 28.16
C GLU A 679 -40.89 -26.60 26.70
N ARG A 680 -41.24 -27.76 26.13
CA ARG A 680 -41.13 -28.07 24.70
C ARG A 680 -42.43 -27.70 24.01
N ILE A 681 -42.34 -27.03 22.86
CA ILE A 681 -43.48 -26.82 21.95
C ILE A 681 -43.18 -27.52 20.63
N THR A 682 -44.05 -28.45 20.25
CA THR A 682 -44.09 -29.07 18.92
C THR A 682 -44.92 -28.22 17.97
N PHE A 683 -44.47 -28.09 16.71
CA PHE A 683 -45.20 -27.37 15.67
C PHE A 683 -45.64 -28.33 14.56
N ASP A 684 -46.95 -28.45 14.39
CA ASP A 684 -47.60 -28.79 13.12
C ASP A 684 -48.22 -27.50 12.58
N GLY A 685 -48.00 -27.17 11.30
CA GLY A 685 -48.50 -25.94 10.65
C GLY A 685 -47.44 -25.24 9.81
#